data_AF-A0A1R3JLS2-F1
#
_entry.id   AF-A0A1R3JLS2-F1
#
_cell.length_a   1.000
_cell.length_b   1.000
_cell.length_c   1.000
_cell.angle_alpha   90.00
_cell.angle_beta   90.00
_cell.angle_gamma   90.00
#
_symmetry.space_group_name_H-M   'P 1'
#
loop_
_entity.id
_entity.type
_entity.pdbx_description
1 polymer ?
#
loop_
_entity_poly.entity_id
_entity_poly.type
_entity_poly.pdbx_seq_one_letter_code
_entity_poly.pdbx_strand_id
1 'polypeptide(L)'
;MARQASAQGETGMLVVDSVVPGGPAHNHLEPGDVLVRVNGEVQDLHSITPAHFLEARNFRFHCGLVYVSEPGYMLFRAGVPRHAIIKKFAGEEISKLEDFITVLSKLSRGARVPLEYISYLDRHRRKSVLVTVDRHEWYAPPQIYTRDDSTGLWTTKPAFQPESTLPLSGVNGQATHMEHLHHDKHQELTDGVTSMETSCEHATGELHSRDETGIGSKKRRVEEDMSSDGVVADCSLNETGEVKLEATTATENPVLRDYQGATAAAANASIAERVIEPTLVMFEVHVPPSCMLDGVHSQHFFGTGVIIHHSNSMGLVAVDKNTVAISSSDVMLSFAAYPIEIPGEVVFLHPVHNYALVAYDPSALGPIGASVVRAAELLPEPALRRGDSVYLVGLSRSLQATSRKSVVTNPCAALNIGSADCPRYRATNMEVIELDTDFGSTFSGVLTDEQGRVQAIWGSFSTQLKFGCNTSEDHQFVRGIPVYALSQVLDKIISGANGLPLLINGVKRPMPLVRILEVELYPTLLSKARSFGLSDDWIQALVKKDPVRRQVLRVKGCLAGSKAEKLLEQGDMVLAVNKEPVTCFRDIENVCQALDNGDNSGNLNMTIFRQGREIDLLVGTDVRDGNGTTRVINWCGCIVQDPHPAVRALGFLPEEGHGVYVARWCHGSPVHRYGLYALQWIVEVNGKPTPDLEAFVNVTKELEHGQFVRVRTVHLNGKPRVLTLKQDLHYWPTWELRFDPEAAIWRRRMIKALASL
;
A
#
# COMPACT_ATOMS: atom_id res chain seq x y z
N MET A 1 -28.95 -24.71 -28.26
CA MET A 1 -28.67 -25.56 -29.44
C MET A 1 -29.65 -26.74 -29.38
N ALA A 2 -30.76 -26.70 -30.12
CA ALA A 2 -31.71 -27.82 -30.15
C ALA A 2 -31.39 -28.68 -31.39
N ARG A 3 -31.12 -29.98 -31.19
CA ARG A 3 -30.89 -30.94 -32.29
C ARG A 3 -32.19 -31.08 -33.10
N GLN A 4 -32.09 -31.00 -34.43
CA GLN A 4 -33.24 -31.05 -35.33
C GLN A 4 -33.74 -32.49 -35.63
N ALA A 5 -33.02 -33.53 -35.19
CA ALA A 5 -33.46 -34.92 -35.24
C ALA A 5 -32.66 -35.78 -34.25
N SER A 6 -33.32 -36.71 -33.54
CA SER A 6 -32.64 -37.76 -32.78
C SER A 6 -32.04 -38.78 -33.74
N ALA A 7 -30.82 -39.26 -33.43
CA ALA A 7 -30.24 -40.39 -34.15
C ALA A 7 -31.04 -41.66 -33.82
N GLN A 8 -31.30 -42.52 -34.82
CA GLN A 8 -32.00 -43.79 -34.61
C GLN A 8 -31.24 -44.64 -33.58
N GLY A 9 -31.81 -44.79 -32.39
CA GLY A 9 -31.24 -45.57 -31.28
C GLY A 9 -31.23 -44.87 -29.92
N GLU A 10 -31.46 -43.55 -29.85
CA GLU A 10 -31.51 -42.82 -28.57
C GLU A 10 -32.95 -42.77 -28.01
N THR A 11 -33.26 -43.61 -27.02
CA THR A 11 -34.51 -43.55 -26.22
C THR A 11 -34.29 -42.66 -25.00
N GLY A 12 -34.52 -41.36 -25.15
CA GLY A 12 -34.49 -40.39 -24.05
C GLY A 12 -35.45 -39.23 -24.29
N MET A 13 -36.21 -38.85 -23.27
CA MET A 13 -37.08 -37.66 -23.30
C MET A 13 -36.33 -36.46 -22.73
N LEU A 14 -36.45 -35.30 -23.40
CA LEU A 14 -35.92 -34.04 -22.87
C LEU A 14 -36.90 -33.48 -21.85
N VAL A 15 -36.52 -33.56 -20.58
CA VAL A 15 -37.27 -32.98 -19.47
C VAL A 15 -36.65 -31.64 -19.10
N VAL A 16 -37.49 -30.64 -18.90
CA VAL A 16 -37.10 -29.32 -18.42
C VAL A 16 -36.56 -29.48 -17.00
N ASP A 17 -35.25 -29.36 -16.83
CA ASP A 17 -34.63 -29.44 -15.50
C ASP A 17 -34.80 -28.13 -14.71
N SER A 18 -34.69 -26.99 -15.40
CA SER A 18 -34.92 -25.67 -14.79
C SER A 18 -35.34 -24.64 -15.84
N VAL A 19 -36.08 -23.62 -15.40
CA VAL A 19 -36.56 -22.53 -16.26
C VAL A 19 -35.98 -21.20 -15.76
N VAL A 20 -35.38 -20.44 -16.68
CA VAL A 20 -34.74 -19.16 -16.37
C VAL A 20 -35.80 -18.10 -16.05
N PRO A 21 -35.78 -17.51 -14.84
CA PRO A 21 -36.73 -16.47 -14.45
C PRO A 21 -36.68 -15.23 -15.34
N GLY A 22 -37.85 -14.78 -15.81
CA GLY A 22 -38.02 -13.65 -16.74
C GLY A 22 -37.66 -13.95 -18.21
N GLY A 23 -37.20 -15.15 -18.52
CA GLY A 23 -36.98 -15.58 -19.91
C GLY A 23 -38.30 -15.88 -20.65
N PRO A 24 -38.28 -16.04 -21.98
CA PRO A 24 -39.48 -16.30 -22.78
C PRO A 24 -40.26 -17.55 -22.38
N ALA A 25 -39.61 -18.50 -21.71
CA ALA A 25 -40.22 -19.73 -21.21
C ALA A 25 -40.72 -19.66 -19.76
N HIS A 26 -40.44 -18.56 -19.03
CA HIS A 26 -40.63 -18.50 -17.56
C HIS A 26 -42.06 -18.77 -17.10
N ASN A 27 -43.05 -18.31 -17.87
CA ASN A 27 -44.47 -18.48 -17.57
C ASN A 27 -45.13 -19.60 -18.40
N HIS A 28 -44.34 -20.36 -19.17
CA HIS A 28 -44.83 -21.31 -20.15
C HIS A 28 -44.33 -22.74 -19.93
N LEU A 29 -43.23 -22.90 -19.20
CA LEU A 29 -42.65 -24.19 -18.86
C LEU A 29 -42.31 -24.21 -17.37
N GLU A 30 -42.37 -25.39 -16.77
CA GLU A 30 -41.98 -25.65 -15.39
C GLU A 30 -40.93 -26.77 -15.30
N PRO A 31 -40.07 -26.79 -14.25
CA PRO A 31 -39.20 -27.92 -13.99
C PRO A 31 -40.01 -29.22 -13.89
N GLY A 32 -39.69 -30.20 -14.74
CA GLY A 32 -40.41 -31.47 -14.87
C GLY A 32 -41.21 -31.62 -16.17
N ASP A 33 -41.40 -30.55 -16.93
CA ASP A 33 -42.12 -30.62 -18.21
C ASP A 33 -41.35 -31.42 -19.27
N VAL A 34 -42.06 -32.23 -20.04
CA VAL A 34 -41.47 -33.02 -21.13
C VAL A 34 -41.63 -32.30 -22.46
N LEU A 35 -40.53 -31.96 -23.10
CA LEU A 35 -40.53 -31.28 -24.39
C LEU A 35 -40.81 -32.28 -25.53
N VAL A 36 -42.03 -32.24 -26.06
CA VAL A 36 -42.47 -33.14 -27.14
C VAL A 36 -42.19 -32.57 -28.53
N ARG A 37 -42.18 -31.24 -28.70
CA ARG A 37 -41.87 -30.54 -29.95
C ARG A 37 -41.46 -29.09 -29.67
N VAL A 38 -40.37 -28.62 -30.28
CA VAL A 38 -39.94 -27.21 -30.21
C VAL A 38 -39.95 -26.63 -31.62
N ASN A 39 -40.44 -25.39 -31.77
CA ASN A 39 -40.70 -24.71 -33.05
C ASN A 39 -39.63 -24.99 -34.12
N GLY A 40 -40.08 -25.33 -35.33
CA GLY A 40 -39.23 -25.75 -36.46
C GLY A 40 -38.26 -24.70 -37.03
N GLU A 41 -38.09 -23.57 -36.36
CA GLU A 41 -37.09 -22.55 -36.67
C GLU A 41 -36.32 -22.16 -35.40
N VAL A 42 -34.99 -22.15 -35.51
CA VAL A 42 -34.08 -21.76 -34.43
C VAL A 42 -34.09 -20.23 -34.35
N GLN A 43 -34.63 -19.68 -33.26
CA GLN A 43 -34.54 -18.24 -32.99
C GLN A 43 -33.10 -17.84 -32.63
N ASP A 44 -32.76 -16.59 -32.96
CA ASP A 44 -31.49 -15.97 -32.63
C ASP A 44 -31.32 -15.81 -31.10
N LEU A 45 -30.32 -16.48 -30.54
CA LEU A 45 -30.00 -16.49 -29.11
C LEU A 45 -29.69 -15.07 -28.58
N HIS A 46 -29.20 -14.18 -29.44
CA HIS A 46 -28.84 -12.79 -29.12
C HIS A 46 -30.07 -11.89 -28.90
N SER A 47 -31.27 -12.31 -29.31
CA SER A 47 -32.52 -11.60 -29.00
C SER A 47 -33.01 -11.82 -27.55
N ILE A 48 -32.46 -12.83 -26.86
CA ILE A 48 -32.93 -13.31 -25.55
C ILE A 48 -31.86 -13.14 -24.46
N THR A 49 -30.59 -13.03 -24.86
CA THR A 49 -29.46 -12.77 -23.95
C THR A 49 -28.83 -11.42 -24.28
N PRO A 50 -28.43 -10.60 -23.28
CA PRO A 50 -27.60 -9.44 -23.56
C PRO A 50 -26.33 -9.90 -24.30
N ALA A 51 -25.70 -9.02 -25.09
CA ALA A 51 -24.45 -9.30 -25.83
C ALA A 51 -23.21 -9.50 -24.92
N HIS A 52 -23.40 -10.05 -23.71
CA HIS A 52 -22.44 -10.16 -22.61
C HIS A 52 -22.45 -11.60 -22.04
N PHE A 53 -21.28 -12.09 -21.65
CA PHE A 53 -20.97 -13.49 -21.32
C PHE A 53 -21.71 -14.02 -20.05
N LEU A 54 -22.23 -15.26 -20.11
CA LEU A 54 -22.73 -16.02 -18.95
C LEU A 54 -22.31 -17.49 -19.04
N GLU A 55 -21.59 -17.98 -18.03
CA GLU A 55 -21.50 -19.41 -17.71
C GLU A 55 -22.56 -19.73 -16.65
N ALA A 56 -23.60 -20.48 -17.03
CA ALA A 56 -24.77 -20.71 -16.19
C ALA A 56 -24.62 -21.99 -15.34
N ARG A 57 -24.43 -21.81 -14.02
CA ARG A 57 -24.80 -22.81 -13.00
C ARG A 57 -25.68 -22.15 -11.94
N ASN A 58 -26.99 -22.47 -11.96
CA ASN A 58 -27.97 -22.28 -10.88
C ASN A 58 -28.13 -20.88 -10.23
N PHE A 59 -28.64 -19.90 -10.98
CA PHE A 59 -29.02 -18.59 -10.43
C PHE A 59 -30.46 -18.19 -10.80
N ARG A 60 -31.37 -18.17 -9.80
CA ARG A 60 -32.76 -17.69 -9.92
C ARG A 60 -32.83 -16.15 -9.81
N PHE A 61 -32.12 -15.41 -10.66
CA PHE A 61 -32.21 -13.94 -10.71
C PHE A 61 -32.95 -13.48 -11.97
N HIS A 62 -33.65 -12.34 -11.87
CA HIS A 62 -34.21 -11.66 -13.03
C HIS A 62 -33.06 -11.19 -13.94
N CYS A 63 -33.22 -11.34 -15.25
CA CYS A 63 -32.25 -10.85 -16.23
C CYS A 63 -32.13 -9.31 -16.15
N GLY A 64 -30.92 -8.77 -16.38
CA GLY A 64 -30.65 -7.32 -16.40
C GLY A 64 -29.93 -6.76 -15.17
N LEU A 65 -29.70 -7.55 -14.12
CA LEU A 65 -29.01 -7.08 -12.90
C LEU A 65 -27.52 -6.78 -13.13
N VAL A 66 -26.98 -5.87 -12.32
CA VAL A 66 -25.54 -5.55 -12.33
C VAL A 66 -24.77 -6.61 -11.56
N TYR A 67 -24.07 -7.45 -12.32
CA TYR A 67 -23.26 -8.57 -11.81
C TYR A 67 -21.78 -8.24 -11.90
N VAL A 68 -21.07 -8.43 -10.78
CA VAL A 68 -19.62 -8.21 -10.69
C VAL A 68 -18.89 -9.48 -11.11
N SER A 69 -18.40 -9.53 -12.34
CA SER A 69 -17.54 -10.64 -12.80
C SER A 69 -16.15 -10.57 -12.16
N GLU A 70 -15.54 -9.39 -12.26
CA GLU A 70 -14.29 -9.02 -11.60
C GLU A 70 -14.49 -7.67 -10.89
N PRO A 71 -14.16 -7.54 -9.59
CA PRO A 71 -14.44 -6.33 -8.82
C PRO A 71 -13.55 -5.14 -9.23
N GLY A 72 -12.45 -5.37 -9.95
CA GLY A 72 -11.47 -4.33 -10.22
C GLY A 72 -10.92 -3.73 -8.92
N TYR A 73 -10.33 -2.53 -8.99
CA TYR A 73 -9.71 -1.91 -7.81
C TYR A 73 -10.74 -1.35 -6.81
N MET A 74 -11.70 -0.55 -7.30
CA MET A 74 -12.66 0.17 -6.46
C MET A 74 -13.55 -0.76 -5.62
N LEU A 75 -14.13 -1.80 -6.23
CA LEU A 75 -15.03 -2.70 -5.53
C LEU A 75 -14.27 -3.69 -4.65
N PHE A 76 -13.07 -4.12 -5.06
CA PHE A 76 -12.22 -5.03 -4.26
C PHE A 76 -11.80 -4.37 -2.95
N ARG A 77 -11.37 -3.10 -3.03
CA ARG A 77 -11.02 -2.28 -1.85
C ARG A 77 -12.18 -2.18 -0.86
N ALA A 78 -13.41 -2.10 -1.36
CA ALA A 78 -14.61 -2.05 -0.52
C ALA A 78 -15.05 -3.44 0.01
N GLY A 79 -14.32 -4.52 -0.29
CA GLY A 79 -14.67 -5.88 0.12
C GLY A 79 -15.83 -6.48 -0.66
N VAL A 80 -16.12 -5.98 -1.87
CA VAL A 80 -17.12 -6.59 -2.76
C VAL A 80 -16.46 -7.73 -3.52
N PRO A 81 -16.91 -8.98 -3.33
CA PRO A 81 -16.30 -10.14 -3.97
C PRO A 81 -16.73 -10.27 -5.44
N ARG A 82 -16.02 -11.15 -6.15
CA ARG A 82 -16.52 -11.68 -7.43
C ARG A 82 -17.90 -12.30 -7.23
N HIS A 83 -18.70 -12.23 -8.29
CA HIS A 83 -20.04 -12.79 -8.37
C HIS A 83 -21.07 -12.08 -7.47
N ALA A 84 -20.74 -10.90 -6.95
CA ALA A 84 -21.68 -10.04 -6.24
C ALA A 84 -22.70 -9.41 -7.20
N ILE A 85 -23.92 -9.22 -6.71
CA ILE A 85 -24.99 -8.52 -7.44
C ILE A 85 -25.29 -7.22 -6.72
N ILE A 86 -25.06 -6.11 -7.40
CA ILE A 86 -25.28 -4.76 -6.86
C ILE A 86 -26.79 -4.49 -6.85
N LYS A 87 -27.28 -3.97 -5.72
CA LYS A 87 -28.70 -3.65 -5.49
C LYS A 87 -28.94 -2.18 -5.25
N LYS A 88 -28.07 -1.52 -4.47
CA LYS A 88 -28.11 -0.07 -4.31
C LYS A 88 -26.72 0.51 -4.41
N PHE A 89 -26.63 1.74 -4.92
CA PHE A 89 -25.40 2.50 -4.95
C PHE A 89 -25.69 3.97 -4.67
N ALA A 90 -24.97 4.57 -3.73
CA ALA A 90 -25.19 5.95 -3.28
C ALA A 90 -26.65 6.27 -2.87
N GLY A 91 -27.37 5.27 -2.35
CA GLY A 91 -28.78 5.40 -1.94
C GLY A 91 -29.80 5.20 -3.06
N GLU A 92 -29.38 5.13 -4.32
CA GLU A 92 -30.25 4.85 -5.48
C GLU A 92 -30.36 3.33 -5.72
N GLU A 93 -31.55 2.82 -6.03
CA GLU A 93 -31.79 1.41 -6.39
C GLU A 93 -31.27 1.12 -7.81
N ILE A 94 -30.53 0.02 -7.95
CA ILE A 94 -29.88 -0.41 -9.19
C ILE A 94 -30.61 -1.64 -9.74
N SER A 95 -31.38 -1.43 -10.81
CA SER A 95 -32.14 -2.49 -11.48
C SER A 95 -31.44 -3.00 -12.74
N LYS A 96 -30.73 -2.10 -13.43
CA LYS A 96 -30.00 -2.36 -14.69
C LYS A 96 -28.65 -1.66 -14.73
N LEU A 97 -27.83 -2.00 -15.72
CA LEU A 97 -26.47 -1.46 -15.87
C LEU A 97 -26.45 0.05 -16.10
N GLU A 98 -27.45 0.58 -16.81
CA GLU A 98 -27.58 2.01 -17.09
C GLU A 98 -27.83 2.83 -15.82
N ASP A 99 -28.58 2.28 -14.85
CA ASP A 99 -28.81 2.93 -13.56
C ASP A 99 -27.46 3.08 -12.82
N PHE A 100 -26.65 2.02 -12.81
CA PHE A 100 -25.35 2.02 -12.17
C PHE A 100 -24.40 3.04 -12.80
N ILE A 101 -24.35 3.11 -14.13
CA ILE A 101 -23.53 4.10 -14.87
C ILE A 101 -24.00 5.53 -14.55
N THR A 102 -25.31 5.75 -14.51
CA THR A 102 -25.90 7.06 -14.21
C THR A 102 -25.52 7.52 -12.80
N VAL A 103 -25.66 6.66 -11.80
CA VAL A 103 -25.24 6.98 -10.42
C VAL A 103 -23.75 7.26 -10.36
N LEU A 104 -22.92 6.38 -10.95
CA LEU A 104 -21.47 6.52 -10.95
C LEU A 104 -21.01 7.84 -11.61
N SER A 105 -21.71 8.30 -12.65
CA SER A 105 -21.37 9.55 -13.36
C SER A 105 -21.60 10.83 -12.52
N LYS A 106 -22.48 10.78 -11.51
CA LYS A 106 -22.78 11.92 -10.62
C LYS A 106 -21.77 12.05 -9.47
N LEU A 107 -20.97 11.01 -9.21
CA LEU A 107 -20.10 10.98 -8.05
C LEU A 107 -18.81 11.76 -8.30
N SER A 108 -18.39 12.54 -7.30
CA SER A 108 -17.10 13.22 -7.34
C SER A 108 -15.94 12.27 -7.02
N ARG A 109 -14.75 12.65 -7.47
CA ARG A 109 -13.50 11.92 -7.17
C ARG A 109 -13.27 11.85 -5.66
N GLY A 110 -12.85 10.70 -5.17
CA GLY A 110 -12.64 10.47 -3.74
C GLY A 110 -13.92 10.35 -2.89
N ALA A 111 -15.11 10.46 -3.49
CA ALA A 111 -16.37 10.31 -2.76
C ALA A 111 -16.47 8.92 -2.13
N ARG A 112 -16.88 8.88 -0.86
CA ARG A 112 -17.17 7.63 -0.13
C ARG A 112 -18.68 7.44 -0.06
N VAL A 113 -19.19 6.41 -0.72
CA VAL A 113 -20.64 6.17 -0.83
C VAL A 113 -21.00 4.74 -0.46
N PRO A 114 -22.18 4.51 0.15
CA PRO A 114 -22.65 3.18 0.46
C PRO A 114 -23.01 2.40 -0.83
N LEU A 115 -22.65 1.13 -0.85
CA LEU A 115 -23.05 0.16 -1.86
C LEU A 115 -23.67 -1.05 -1.16
N GLU A 116 -24.88 -1.42 -1.57
CA GLU A 116 -25.52 -2.66 -1.14
C GLU A 116 -25.39 -3.72 -2.22
N TYR A 117 -24.94 -4.91 -1.84
CA TYR A 117 -24.87 -6.05 -2.72
C TYR A 117 -25.37 -7.32 -2.04
N ILE A 118 -25.66 -8.31 -2.87
CA ILE A 118 -26.00 -9.67 -2.46
C ILE A 118 -24.92 -10.61 -3.00
N SER A 119 -24.45 -11.54 -2.17
CA SER A 119 -23.52 -12.58 -2.62
C SER A 119 -24.29 -13.77 -3.18
N TYR A 120 -23.71 -14.45 -4.16
CA TYR A 120 -24.32 -15.65 -4.73
C TYR A 120 -24.49 -16.79 -3.69
N LEU A 121 -23.64 -16.82 -2.65
CA LEU A 121 -23.69 -17.77 -1.54
C LEU A 121 -24.76 -17.40 -0.49
N ASP A 122 -25.02 -16.12 -0.31
CA ASP A 122 -25.94 -15.59 0.70
C ASP A 122 -26.93 -14.63 0.05
N ARG A 123 -27.97 -15.22 -0.54
CA ARG A 123 -28.92 -14.53 -1.43
C ARG A 123 -29.99 -13.73 -0.70
N HIS A 124 -30.17 -14.02 0.59
CA HIS A 124 -31.23 -13.44 1.41
C HIS A 124 -30.73 -12.26 2.24
N ARG A 125 -29.42 -12.18 2.47
CA ARG A 125 -28.81 -11.09 3.22
C ARG A 125 -28.24 -10.03 2.27
N ARG A 126 -28.72 -8.80 2.41
CA ARG A 126 -28.05 -7.63 1.81
C ARG A 126 -26.83 -7.29 2.65
N LYS A 127 -25.69 -7.13 2.01
CA LYS A 127 -24.46 -6.63 2.62
C LYS A 127 -24.28 -5.18 2.19
N SER A 128 -23.86 -4.33 3.11
CA SER A 128 -23.58 -2.91 2.85
C SER A 128 -22.10 -2.65 3.09
N VAL A 129 -21.46 -1.94 2.16
CA VAL A 129 -20.06 -1.54 2.23
C VAL A 129 -19.89 -0.10 1.79
N LEU A 130 -18.81 0.56 2.21
CA LEU A 130 -18.45 1.89 1.73
C LEU A 130 -17.46 1.77 0.57
N VAL A 131 -17.83 2.33 -0.57
CA VAL A 131 -17.00 2.37 -1.78
C VAL A 131 -16.39 3.76 -1.90
N THR A 132 -15.07 3.83 -2.10
CA THR A 132 -14.35 5.08 -2.37
C THR A 132 -14.12 5.20 -3.87
N VAL A 133 -14.69 6.23 -4.50
CA VAL A 133 -14.46 6.58 -5.91
C VAL A 133 -13.00 7.00 -6.08
N ASP A 134 -12.38 6.61 -7.20
CA ASP A 134 -10.99 6.94 -7.50
C ASP A 134 -10.72 8.44 -7.30
N ARG A 135 -9.78 8.77 -6.40
CA ARG A 135 -9.33 10.14 -6.14
C ARG A 135 -8.39 10.61 -7.23
N HIS A 136 -7.61 9.68 -7.77
CA HIS A 136 -6.63 9.91 -8.81
C HIS A 136 -7.22 9.47 -10.16
N GLU A 137 -6.37 9.36 -11.19
CA GLU A 137 -6.76 8.81 -12.48
C GLU A 137 -6.03 7.48 -12.71
N TRP A 138 -6.04 6.57 -11.73
CA TRP A 138 -5.32 5.29 -11.83
C TRP A 138 -5.77 4.47 -13.03
N TYR A 139 -7.06 4.56 -13.33
CA TYR A 139 -7.73 3.83 -14.41
C TYR A 139 -8.30 4.78 -15.46
N ALA A 140 -8.52 4.27 -16.66
CA ALA A 140 -9.27 5.00 -17.67
C ALA A 140 -10.73 5.20 -17.18
N PRO A 141 -11.43 6.23 -17.68
CA PRO A 141 -12.86 6.38 -17.42
C PRO A 141 -13.60 5.07 -17.74
N PRO A 142 -14.69 4.74 -17.03
CA PRO A 142 -15.46 3.54 -17.28
C PRO A 142 -15.85 3.38 -18.75
N GLN A 143 -15.75 2.16 -19.25
CA GLN A 143 -16.03 1.81 -20.65
C GLN A 143 -17.09 0.72 -20.72
N ILE A 144 -17.92 0.78 -21.75
CA ILE A 144 -18.86 -0.27 -22.12
C ILE A 144 -18.24 -1.05 -23.29
N TYR A 145 -18.13 -2.37 -23.11
CA TYR A 145 -17.64 -3.28 -24.14
C TYR A 145 -18.83 -4.00 -24.77
N THR A 146 -19.02 -3.84 -26.08
CA THR A 146 -20.07 -4.52 -26.84
C THR A 146 -19.42 -5.40 -27.91
N ARG A 147 -19.75 -6.69 -27.89
CA ARG A 147 -19.30 -7.61 -28.93
C ARG A 147 -19.98 -7.25 -30.25
N ASP A 148 -19.18 -7.04 -31.27
CA ASP A 148 -19.62 -6.98 -32.64
C ASP A 148 -19.51 -8.40 -33.23
N ASP A 149 -20.65 -9.04 -33.46
CA ASP A 149 -20.69 -10.42 -33.96
C ASP A 149 -20.26 -10.54 -35.41
N SER A 150 -20.24 -9.44 -36.18
CA SER A 150 -19.76 -9.44 -37.57
C SER A 150 -18.23 -9.55 -37.65
N THR A 151 -17.53 -8.87 -36.75
CA THR A 151 -16.05 -8.89 -36.67
C THR A 151 -15.53 -9.89 -35.63
N GLY A 152 -16.38 -10.33 -34.70
CA GLY A 152 -16.02 -11.15 -33.54
C GLY A 152 -15.24 -10.39 -32.47
N LEU A 153 -15.07 -9.08 -32.61
CA LEU A 153 -14.31 -8.23 -31.68
C LEU A 153 -15.21 -7.54 -30.67
N TRP A 154 -14.65 -7.18 -29.52
CA TRP A 154 -15.33 -6.35 -28.54
C TRP A 154 -14.99 -4.89 -28.79
N THR A 155 -15.97 -4.09 -29.15
CA THR A 155 -15.82 -2.65 -29.36
C THR A 155 -16.07 -1.90 -28.06
N THR A 156 -15.30 -0.83 -27.82
CA THR A 156 -15.40 -0.03 -26.60
C THR A 156 -16.05 1.31 -26.87
N LYS A 157 -16.91 1.74 -25.95
CA LYS A 157 -17.45 3.11 -25.90
C LYS A 157 -17.29 3.66 -24.48
N PRO A 158 -16.99 4.96 -24.31
CA PRO A 158 -17.04 5.59 -22.99
C PRO A 158 -18.41 5.38 -22.36
N ALA A 159 -18.46 5.00 -21.08
CA ALA A 159 -19.73 4.83 -20.37
C ALA A 159 -20.36 6.17 -20.02
N PHE A 160 -19.55 7.19 -19.77
CA PHE A 160 -20.00 8.56 -19.53
C PHE A 160 -20.16 9.29 -20.86
N GLN A 161 -21.28 9.98 -21.03
CA GLN A 161 -21.47 10.90 -22.15
C GLN A 161 -20.52 12.09 -21.94
N PRO A 162 -19.78 12.54 -22.97
CA PRO A 162 -18.98 13.75 -22.84
C PRO A 162 -19.90 14.93 -22.58
N GLU A 163 -19.71 15.63 -21.45
CA GLU A 163 -20.50 16.81 -21.12
C GLU A 163 -20.35 17.85 -22.25
N SER A 164 -21.47 18.20 -22.88
CA SER A 164 -21.53 19.38 -23.72
C SER A 164 -21.23 20.59 -22.84
N THR A 165 -20.07 21.19 -23.03
CA THR A 165 -19.64 22.40 -22.32
C THR A 165 -20.56 23.54 -22.76
N LEU A 166 -21.64 23.76 -22.00
CA LEU A 166 -22.43 24.98 -22.10
C LEU A 166 -21.74 26.05 -21.23
N PRO A 167 -21.48 27.26 -21.75
CA PRO A 167 -20.80 28.29 -21.01
C PRO A 167 -21.66 28.76 -19.83
N LEU A 168 -21.07 28.78 -18.65
CA LEU A 168 -21.63 29.37 -17.42
C LEU A 168 -21.95 30.86 -17.67
N SER A 169 -23.24 31.20 -17.81
CA SER A 169 -23.73 32.57 -17.63
C SER A 169 -24.27 32.72 -16.20
N GLY A 170 -23.73 33.69 -15.47
CA GLY A 170 -23.99 33.87 -14.06
C GLY A 170 -25.24 34.68 -13.67
N VAL A 171 -25.50 34.62 -12.35
CA VAL A 171 -26.00 35.68 -11.46
C VAL A 171 -27.48 36.11 -11.56
N ASN A 172 -28.32 35.64 -10.62
CA ASN A 172 -28.93 36.45 -9.52
C ASN A 172 -30.09 35.75 -8.76
N GLY A 173 -30.00 35.74 -7.42
CA GLY A 173 -30.95 36.39 -6.50
C GLY A 173 -32.34 35.79 -6.14
N GLN A 174 -32.46 35.43 -4.84
CA GLN A 174 -33.60 35.63 -3.90
C GLN A 174 -34.76 34.59 -3.74
N ALA A 175 -34.69 33.88 -2.60
CA ALA A 175 -35.53 33.93 -1.37
C ALA A 175 -37.01 33.46 -1.28
N THR A 176 -37.28 32.78 -0.14
CA THR A 176 -38.56 32.47 0.58
C THR A 176 -39.48 31.39 -0.04
N HIS A 177 -40.13 30.46 0.67
CA HIS A 177 -40.84 30.56 1.97
C HIS A 177 -41.11 29.15 2.60
N MET A 178 -41.29 29.10 3.92
CA MET A 178 -41.70 27.94 4.75
C MET A 178 -43.12 27.44 4.48
N GLU A 179 -43.41 26.17 4.78
CA GLU A 179 -44.56 25.77 5.62
C GLU A 179 -44.42 24.36 6.24
N HIS A 180 -45.08 24.22 7.40
CA HIS A 180 -44.93 23.25 8.49
C HIS A 180 -45.86 22.02 8.41
N LEU A 181 -45.67 21.12 9.41
CA LEU A 181 -46.63 20.22 10.09
C LEU A 181 -46.50 18.72 9.73
N HIS A 182 -46.56 17.73 10.62
CA HIS A 182 -46.33 17.56 12.08
C HIS A 182 -46.51 16.04 12.39
N HIS A 183 -45.80 15.50 13.40
CA HIS A 183 -46.17 14.35 14.27
C HIS A 183 -46.31 12.91 13.66
N ASP A 184 -45.95 11.79 14.31
CA ASP A 184 -45.62 11.49 15.71
C ASP A 184 -44.96 10.07 15.83
N LYS A 185 -43.99 9.97 16.75
CA LYS A 185 -43.68 8.90 17.75
C LYS A 185 -43.41 7.40 17.48
N HIS A 186 -42.33 6.97 18.19
CA HIS A 186 -42.01 5.69 18.88
C HIS A 186 -41.72 4.44 18.00
N GLN A 187 -40.76 3.54 18.29
CA GLN A 187 -40.14 3.12 19.55
C GLN A 187 -38.82 2.35 19.31
N GLU A 188 -37.91 2.37 20.30
CA GLU A 188 -36.65 1.63 20.41
C GLU A 188 -36.82 0.09 20.44
N LEU A 189 -35.78 -0.67 20.06
CA LEU A 189 -35.07 -1.64 20.94
C LEU A 189 -34.00 -2.50 20.19
N THR A 190 -32.81 -2.49 20.79
CA THR A 190 -31.82 -3.59 21.03
C THR A 190 -31.05 -4.29 19.90
N ASP A 191 -29.75 -3.99 19.89
CA ASP A 191 -28.55 -4.86 20.01
C ASP A 191 -28.47 -6.24 19.34
N GLY A 192 -27.33 -6.45 18.67
CA GLY A 192 -26.86 -7.75 18.22
C GLY A 192 -25.58 -7.69 17.40
N VAL A 193 -24.46 -7.24 18.01
CA VAL A 193 -23.11 -7.30 17.44
C VAL A 193 -22.64 -8.76 17.37
N THR A 194 -22.23 -9.23 16.19
CA THR A 194 -21.38 -10.42 16.05
C THR A 194 -20.29 -10.19 15.00
N SER A 195 -19.06 -10.37 15.48
CA SER A 195 -17.77 -10.32 14.80
C SER A 195 -17.68 -11.23 13.57
N MET A 196 -17.12 -10.73 12.46
CA MET A 196 -16.72 -11.54 11.31
C MET A 196 -15.22 -11.84 11.37
N GLU A 197 -14.92 -13.14 11.47
CA GLU A 197 -13.60 -13.73 11.26
C GLU A 197 -13.28 -13.76 9.75
N THR A 198 -12.04 -13.37 9.41
CA THR A 198 -11.51 -13.41 8.05
C THR A 198 -10.87 -14.78 7.79
N SER A 199 -11.52 -15.64 6.99
CA SER A 199 -10.88 -16.81 6.39
C SER A 199 -10.46 -16.48 4.95
N CYS A 200 -9.15 -16.50 4.70
CA CYS A 200 -8.58 -16.51 3.36
C CYS A 200 -8.46 -17.97 2.92
N GLU A 201 -9.22 -18.38 1.90
CA GLU A 201 -9.02 -19.68 1.25
C GLU A 201 -8.14 -19.51 0.00
N HIS A 202 -6.96 -20.11 0.06
CA HIS A 202 -6.10 -20.37 -1.10
C HIS A 202 -6.68 -21.55 -1.88
N ALA A 203 -7.09 -21.32 -3.13
CA ALA A 203 -7.42 -22.38 -4.06
C ALA A 203 -6.14 -22.83 -4.81
N THR A 204 -5.51 -23.91 -4.34
CA THR A 204 -4.59 -24.70 -5.17
C THR A 204 -5.35 -25.89 -5.74
N GLY A 205 -5.46 -25.95 -7.07
CA GLY A 205 -6.01 -27.08 -7.77
C GLY A 205 -4.99 -28.22 -7.86
N GLU A 206 -5.38 -29.41 -7.41
CA GLU A 206 -4.69 -30.65 -7.76
C GLU A 206 -5.68 -31.70 -8.28
N LEU A 207 -5.22 -32.37 -9.32
CA LEU A 207 -5.93 -33.41 -10.08
C LEU A 207 -6.09 -34.68 -9.23
N HIS A 208 -7.31 -35.22 -9.19
CA HIS A 208 -7.55 -36.55 -8.65
C HIS A 208 -7.14 -37.64 -9.65
N SER A 209 -6.11 -38.42 -9.31
CA SER A 209 -5.99 -39.81 -9.75
C SER A 209 -6.31 -40.74 -8.58
N ARG A 210 -7.20 -41.68 -8.87
CA ARG A 210 -7.74 -42.73 -8.02
C ARG A 210 -6.65 -43.76 -7.69
N ASP A 211 -6.53 -44.15 -6.42
CA ASP A 211 -6.34 -45.56 -6.04
C ASP A 211 -6.59 -45.79 -4.55
N GLU A 212 -7.25 -46.92 -4.29
CA GLU A 212 -7.62 -47.44 -2.97
C GLU A 212 -6.42 -48.04 -2.24
N THR A 213 -6.40 -47.93 -0.91
CA THR A 213 -6.25 -49.06 0.05
C THR A 213 -6.16 -48.52 1.47
N GLY A 214 -6.96 -49.11 2.37
CA GLY A 214 -6.99 -48.76 3.79
C GLY A 214 -5.96 -49.51 4.63
N ILE A 215 -5.70 -49.00 5.84
CA ILE A 215 -5.53 -49.71 7.12
C ILE A 215 -5.37 -48.63 8.21
N GLY A 216 -6.17 -48.72 9.27
CA GLY A 216 -6.28 -47.70 10.32
C GLY A 216 -5.40 -47.93 11.55
N SER A 217 -5.42 -46.95 12.47
CA SER A 217 -5.63 -47.17 13.92
C SER A 217 -5.40 -45.91 14.78
N LYS A 218 -6.38 -45.66 15.67
CA LYS A 218 -6.29 -45.12 17.05
C LYS A 218 -6.09 -43.61 17.28
N LYS A 219 -7.23 -42.94 17.48
CA LYS A 219 -7.41 -41.82 18.42
C LYS A 219 -7.67 -42.36 19.84
N ARG A 220 -7.14 -41.70 20.87
CA ARG A 220 -7.59 -41.84 22.27
C ARG A 220 -7.88 -40.44 22.83
N ARG A 221 -9.14 -40.22 23.20
CA ARG A 221 -9.66 -39.14 24.07
C ARG A 221 -9.31 -39.43 25.52
N VAL A 222 -9.07 -38.39 26.32
CA VAL A 222 -9.41 -38.33 27.76
C VAL A 222 -9.77 -36.87 28.10
N GLU A 223 -10.99 -36.69 28.62
CA GLU A 223 -11.49 -35.53 29.37
C GLU A 223 -11.00 -35.60 30.82
N GLU A 224 -10.91 -34.48 31.56
CA GLU A 224 -11.17 -34.51 33.02
C GLU A 224 -11.47 -33.12 33.59
N ASP A 225 -12.51 -33.10 34.44
CA ASP A 225 -13.14 -31.99 35.16
C ASP A 225 -12.48 -31.68 36.52
N MET A 226 -12.61 -30.42 36.94
CA MET A 226 -12.88 -29.84 38.29
C MET A 226 -12.47 -30.56 39.60
N SER A 227 -11.78 -29.85 40.52
CA SER A 227 -12.32 -29.41 41.84
C SER A 227 -11.30 -28.70 42.77
N SER A 228 -11.76 -27.58 43.38
CA SER A 228 -11.58 -27.05 44.76
C SER A 228 -10.23 -27.09 45.51
N ASP A 229 -9.81 -25.92 46.04
CA ASP A 229 -9.84 -25.68 47.51
C ASP A 229 -9.75 -24.18 47.84
N GLY A 230 -10.46 -23.75 48.89
CA GLY A 230 -10.57 -22.35 49.33
C GLY A 230 -9.90 -22.07 50.68
N VAL A 231 -9.66 -20.79 50.99
CA VAL A 231 -9.48 -20.28 52.36
C VAL A 231 -10.14 -18.91 52.49
N VAL A 232 -10.96 -18.78 53.52
CA VAL A 232 -11.78 -17.63 53.93
C VAL A 232 -11.03 -16.81 54.99
N ALA A 233 -11.14 -15.47 54.96
CA ALA A 233 -11.13 -14.64 56.17
C ALA A 233 -11.92 -13.34 55.94
N ASP A 234 -12.77 -13.06 56.91
CA ASP A 234 -13.93 -12.16 56.96
C ASP A 234 -13.63 -10.71 57.39
N CYS A 235 -14.72 -9.91 57.33
CA CYS A 235 -15.04 -8.67 58.07
C CYS A 235 -14.75 -7.34 57.36
N SER A 236 -15.64 -6.35 57.30
CA SER A 236 -17.07 -6.21 57.66
C SER A 236 -17.49 -4.79 57.27
N LEU A 237 -18.70 -4.63 56.74
CA LEU A 237 -19.38 -3.35 56.54
C LEU A 237 -19.70 -2.70 57.89
N ASN A 238 -19.59 -1.37 57.98
CA ASN A 238 -20.21 -0.57 59.03
C ASN A 238 -20.92 0.64 58.39
N GLU A 239 -22.19 0.77 58.72
CA GLU A 239 -23.12 1.81 58.28
C GLU A 239 -23.01 3.10 59.13
N THR A 240 -23.63 4.15 58.59
CA THR A 240 -24.27 5.32 59.22
C THR A 240 -23.43 6.55 59.62
N GLY A 241 -23.93 7.71 59.18
CA GLY A 241 -23.55 9.03 59.70
C GLY A 241 -23.82 10.18 58.73
N GLU A 242 -25.09 10.56 58.55
CA GLU A 242 -25.49 11.81 57.89
C GLU A 242 -24.90 13.05 58.58
N VAL A 243 -24.29 13.96 57.81
CA VAL A 243 -24.28 15.39 58.13
C VAL A 243 -24.54 16.18 56.84
N LYS A 244 -25.57 17.03 56.91
CA LYS A 244 -26.08 17.90 55.85
C LYS A 244 -25.60 19.35 56.10
N LEU A 245 -25.65 20.17 55.03
CA LEU A 245 -25.49 21.64 54.88
C LEU A 245 -24.17 22.00 54.17
N GLU A 246 -24.11 22.78 53.08
CA GLU A 246 -25.09 23.64 52.41
C GLU A 246 -24.67 23.84 50.96
N ALA A 247 -25.64 23.96 50.06
CA ALA A 247 -25.44 24.21 48.63
C ALA A 247 -25.26 25.71 48.36
N THR A 248 -24.33 26.05 47.46
CA THR A 248 -24.42 27.27 46.65
C THR A 248 -24.38 26.87 45.18
N THR A 249 -25.45 27.25 44.49
CA THR A 249 -25.77 26.99 43.10
C THR A 249 -24.96 27.89 42.16
N ALA A 250 -24.34 27.30 41.14
CA ALA A 250 -24.05 27.97 39.88
C ALA A 250 -24.30 26.99 38.73
N THR A 251 -25.03 27.48 37.74
CA THR A 251 -25.84 26.78 36.75
C THR A 251 -25.02 26.23 35.58
N GLU A 252 -25.15 24.91 35.37
CA GLU A 252 -25.21 24.10 34.14
C GLU A 252 -24.50 24.51 32.83
N ASN A 253 -23.82 23.50 32.24
CA ASN A 253 -23.92 23.17 30.82
C ASN A 253 -23.97 21.62 30.67
N PRO A 254 -25.00 21.01 30.05
CA PRO A 254 -25.29 19.58 30.15
C PRO A 254 -24.72 18.74 28.99
N VAL A 255 -23.52 19.06 28.49
CA VAL A 255 -22.89 18.34 27.34
C VAL A 255 -21.50 17.76 27.66
N LEU A 256 -20.99 17.98 28.88
CA LEU A 256 -19.68 17.49 29.34
C LEU A 256 -19.75 16.17 30.15
N ARG A 257 -20.93 15.63 30.41
CA ARG A 257 -21.10 14.42 31.25
C ARG A 257 -20.92 13.10 30.51
N ASP A 258 -21.14 13.04 29.20
CA ASP A 258 -21.11 11.75 28.48
C ASP A 258 -19.70 11.30 28.05
N TYR A 259 -18.67 12.11 28.32
CA TYR A 259 -17.25 11.71 28.25
C TYR A 259 -16.69 11.23 29.61
N GLN A 260 -17.49 11.19 30.68
CA GLN A 260 -17.06 10.64 31.99
C GLN A 260 -17.05 9.10 32.03
N GLY A 261 -17.47 8.41 30.97
CA GLY A 261 -17.23 6.98 30.79
C GLY A 261 -15.75 6.62 30.55
N ALA A 262 -14.94 7.57 30.05
CA ALA A 262 -13.50 7.38 29.80
C ALA A 262 -12.64 7.38 31.07
N THR A 263 -13.15 7.95 32.17
CA THR A 263 -12.38 8.10 33.42
C THR A 263 -12.14 6.79 34.17
N ALA A 264 -12.95 5.75 33.96
CA ALA A 264 -12.73 4.44 34.57
C ALA A 264 -11.68 3.59 33.80
N ALA A 265 -11.63 3.71 32.46
CA ALA A 265 -10.63 3.03 31.63
C ALA A 265 -9.24 3.69 31.77
N ALA A 266 -9.20 5.01 31.95
CA ALA A 266 -7.95 5.74 32.16
C ALA A 266 -7.16 5.21 33.37
N ALA A 267 -7.82 4.79 34.46
CA ALA A 267 -7.17 4.42 35.72
C ALA A 267 -6.09 3.32 35.62
N ASN A 268 -6.16 2.44 34.61
CA ASN A 268 -5.20 1.35 34.40
C ASN A 268 -4.14 1.63 33.32
N ALA A 269 -4.25 2.74 32.59
CA ALA A 269 -3.32 3.09 31.51
C ALA A 269 -2.07 3.81 32.02
N SER A 270 -0.90 3.50 31.45
CA SER A 270 0.35 4.19 31.78
C SER A 270 0.29 5.67 31.35
N ILE A 271 1.12 6.53 31.96
CA ILE A 271 1.19 7.95 31.57
C ILE A 271 1.56 8.07 30.09
N ALA A 272 2.55 7.29 29.64
CA ALA A 272 2.96 7.24 28.24
C ALA A 272 1.80 6.88 27.30
N GLU A 273 0.97 5.90 27.67
CA GLU A 273 -0.22 5.50 26.89
C GLU A 273 -1.20 6.67 26.73
N ARG A 274 -1.56 7.35 27.82
CA ARG A 274 -2.53 8.47 27.79
C ARG A 274 -2.01 9.68 27.00
N VAL A 275 -0.70 9.92 27.02
CA VAL A 275 -0.07 11.04 26.29
C VAL A 275 0.04 10.73 24.80
N ILE A 276 0.34 9.47 24.45
CA ILE A 276 0.59 9.05 23.06
C ILE A 276 -0.68 8.65 22.31
N GLU A 277 -1.70 8.10 22.98
CA GLU A 277 -2.96 7.69 22.35
C GLU A 277 -3.53 8.74 21.37
N PRO A 278 -3.59 10.05 21.72
CA PRO A 278 -4.12 11.07 20.81
C PRO A 278 -3.25 11.39 19.59
N THR A 279 -2.04 10.84 19.56
CA THR A 279 -1.05 11.02 18.49
C THR A 279 -1.01 9.82 17.54
N LEU A 280 -1.61 8.68 17.92
CA LEU A 280 -1.54 7.46 17.13
C LEU A 280 -2.64 7.39 16.08
N VAL A 281 -2.28 6.85 14.93
CA VAL A 281 -3.14 6.70 13.76
C VAL A 281 -2.92 5.33 13.15
N MET A 282 -4.00 4.61 12.87
CA MET A 282 -3.96 3.37 12.10
C MET A 282 -3.98 3.69 10.60
N PHE A 283 -3.13 3.01 9.85
CA PHE A 283 -3.01 3.14 8.41
C PHE A 283 -3.63 1.93 7.74
N GLU A 284 -4.46 2.20 6.74
CA GLU A 284 -4.87 1.23 5.74
C GLU A 284 -4.44 1.72 4.36
N VAL A 285 -3.50 1.00 3.75
CA VAL A 285 -2.86 1.41 2.49
C VAL A 285 -3.24 0.45 1.39
N HIS A 286 -3.77 0.98 0.30
CA HIS A 286 -4.14 0.23 -0.90
C HIS A 286 -3.29 0.68 -2.10
N VAL A 287 -2.64 -0.26 -2.77
CA VAL A 287 -1.84 -0.02 -3.97
C VAL A 287 -2.62 -0.46 -5.20
N PRO A 288 -2.94 0.44 -6.14
CA PRO A 288 -3.61 0.08 -7.38
C PRO A 288 -2.83 -0.97 -8.18
N PRO A 289 -3.46 -2.05 -8.67
CA PRO A 289 -2.81 -3.03 -9.55
C PRO A 289 -2.09 -2.43 -10.78
N SER A 290 -2.62 -1.34 -11.35
CA SER A 290 -1.99 -0.58 -12.45
C SER A 290 -0.69 0.13 -12.06
N CYS A 291 -0.44 0.30 -10.76
CA CYS A 291 0.67 1.03 -10.16
C CYS A 291 1.43 0.20 -9.10
N MET A 292 1.49 -1.14 -9.24
CA MET A 292 2.37 -1.97 -8.42
C MET A 292 3.83 -1.80 -8.89
N LEU A 293 4.39 -0.64 -8.57
CA LEU A 293 5.75 -0.20 -8.92
C LEU A 293 6.78 -0.76 -7.93
N ASP A 294 8.06 -0.55 -8.25
CA ASP A 294 9.20 -0.76 -7.34
C ASP A 294 9.29 -2.14 -6.66
N GLY A 295 8.69 -3.18 -7.26
CA GLY A 295 8.70 -4.54 -6.72
C GLY A 295 7.79 -4.74 -5.50
N VAL A 296 6.79 -3.89 -5.30
CA VAL A 296 5.79 -4.05 -4.24
C VAL A 296 5.10 -5.42 -4.34
N HIS A 297 4.99 -6.11 -3.21
CA HIS A 297 4.61 -7.53 -3.14
C HIS A 297 3.15 -7.77 -2.76
N SER A 298 2.48 -6.77 -2.17
CA SER A 298 1.07 -6.84 -1.76
C SER A 298 0.33 -5.60 -2.27
N GLN A 299 -0.98 -5.72 -2.45
CA GLN A 299 -1.86 -4.59 -2.76
C GLN A 299 -2.39 -3.89 -1.52
N HIS A 300 -2.22 -4.51 -0.35
CA HIS A 300 -2.83 -4.05 0.88
C HIS A 300 -1.83 -4.16 2.04
N PHE A 301 -1.72 -3.07 2.80
CA PHE A 301 -0.84 -2.98 3.95
C PHE A 301 -1.56 -2.29 5.11
N PHE A 302 -1.16 -2.65 6.33
CA PHE A 302 -1.62 -2.06 7.57
C PHE A 302 -0.45 -1.75 8.49
N GLY A 303 -0.56 -0.66 9.24
CA GLY A 303 0.45 -0.29 10.22
C GLY A 303 -0.04 0.83 11.13
N THR A 304 0.70 1.08 12.22
CA THR A 304 0.45 2.19 13.12
C THR A 304 1.47 3.29 12.85
N GLY A 305 1.00 4.52 12.64
CA GLY A 305 1.83 5.71 12.55
C GLY A 305 1.57 6.69 13.70
N VAL A 306 2.42 7.71 13.76
CA VAL A 306 2.40 8.75 14.80
C VAL A 306 2.31 10.13 14.17
N ILE A 307 1.44 10.99 14.69
CA ILE A 307 1.29 12.38 14.25
C ILE A 307 2.50 13.17 14.76
N ILE A 308 3.29 13.71 13.83
CA ILE A 308 4.52 14.45 14.15
C ILE A 308 4.32 15.96 14.05
N HIS A 309 3.27 16.38 13.34
CA HIS A 309 2.90 17.78 13.21
C HIS A 309 1.39 17.91 13.07
N HIS A 310 0.82 18.84 13.82
CA HIS A 310 -0.61 19.14 13.77
C HIS A 310 -0.79 20.66 13.90
N SER A 311 -1.42 21.25 12.89
CA SER A 311 -1.77 22.67 12.84
C SER A 311 -3.14 22.83 12.18
N ASN A 312 -3.69 24.04 12.14
CA ASN A 312 -4.96 24.31 11.47
C ASN A 312 -4.94 24.08 9.94
N SER A 313 -3.74 24.04 9.33
CA SER A 313 -3.57 23.95 7.88
C SER A 313 -2.94 22.64 7.40
N MET A 314 -2.26 21.92 8.30
CA MET A 314 -1.43 20.79 7.93
C MET A 314 -1.31 19.81 9.10
N GLY A 315 -1.62 18.55 8.83
CA GLY A 315 -1.28 17.42 9.66
C GLY A 315 -0.27 16.54 8.94
N LEU A 316 0.77 16.08 9.64
CA LEU A 316 1.76 15.12 9.14
C LEU A 316 1.85 13.94 10.09
N VAL A 317 1.84 12.74 9.51
CA VAL A 317 1.94 11.47 10.23
C VAL A 317 3.13 10.69 9.69
N ALA A 318 3.95 10.18 10.58
CA ALA A 318 5.08 9.32 10.26
C ALA A 318 4.69 7.85 10.42
N VAL A 319 5.08 7.02 9.47
CA VAL A 319 4.84 5.58 9.45
C VAL A 319 6.05 4.88 8.85
N ASP A 320 6.24 3.59 9.14
CA ASP A 320 7.30 2.82 8.48
C ASP A 320 7.05 2.68 6.97
N LYS A 321 8.15 2.56 6.22
CA LYS A 321 8.10 2.43 4.76
C LYS A 321 7.72 1.02 4.29
N ASN A 322 7.66 0.03 5.19
CA ASN A 322 7.09 -1.28 4.85
C ASN A 322 5.55 -1.20 4.72
N THR A 323 4.91 -0.32 5.49
CA THR A 323 3.48 -0.03 5.43
C THR A 323 3.14 0.86 4.23
N VAL A 324 3.90 1.95 4.03
CA VAL A 324 3.77 2.83 2.85
C VAL A 324 5.00 2.67 1.96
N ALA A 325 4.96 1.68 1.08
CA ALA A 325 6.11 1.28 0.26
C ALA A 325 6.40 2.21 -0.92
N ILE A 326 5.36 2.77 -1.54
CA ILE A 326 5.42 3.62 -2.73
C ILE A 326 4.48 4.81 -2.59
N SER A 327 4.72 5.87 -3.37
CA SER A 327 3.90 7.10 -3.35
C SER A 327 2.58 6.92 -4.10
N SER A 328 2.51 5.99 -5.05
CA SER A 328 1.29 5.65 -5.79
C SER A 328 0.39 4.70 -4.99
N SER A 329 -0.17 5.17 -3.89
CA SER A 329 -1.06 4.41 -3.00
C SER A 329 -2.19 5.27 -2.44
N ASP A 330 -3.36 4.69 -2.26
CA ASP A 330 -4.45 5.31 -1.49
C ASP A 330 -4.27 4.99 -0.01
N VAL A 331 -4.18 6.01 0.84
CA VAL A 331 -4.01 5.85 2.29
C VAL A 331 -5.27 6.30 3.02
N MET A 332 -5.78 5.48 3.92
CA MET A 332 -6.81 5.85 4.90
C MET A 332 -6.20 5.89 6.30
N LEU A 333 -6.52 6.95 7.03
CA LEU A 333 -6.04 7.22 8.37
C LEU A 333 -7.21 7.13 9.35
N SER A 334 -7.15 6.20 10.29
CA SER A 334 -8.13 6.06 11.37
C SER A 334 -7.50 6.56 12.67
N PHE A 335 -8.05 7.64 13.23
CA PHE A 335 -7.47 8.30 14.41
C PHE A 335 -7.88 7.58 15.70
N ALA A 336 -6.93 7.37 16.62
CA ALA A 336 -7.23 6.71 17.89
C ALA A 336 -8.02 7.63 18.84
N ALA A 337 -7.63 8.91 18.94
CA ALA A 337 -8.30 9.89 19.81
C ALA A 337 -9.75 10.21 19.40
N TYR A 338 -10.10 10.01 18.14
CA TYR A 338 -11.43 10.34 17.63
C TYR A 338 -11.77 9.37 16.50
N PRO A 339 -12.90 8.62 16.60
CA PRO A 339 -13.24 7.55 15.65
C PRO A 339 -13.69 8.11 14.31
N ILE A 340 -12.74 8.60 13.53
CA ILE A 340 -12.92 9.16 12.19
C ILE A 340 -11.86 8.59 11.25
N GLU A 341 -12.26 8.43 10.00
CA GLU A 341 -11.38 8.03 8.91
C GLU A 341 -11.20 9.17 7.91
N ILE A 342 -9.95 9.60 7.71
CA ILE A 342 -9.61 10.68 6.79
C ILE A 342 -8.64 10.14 5.73
N PRO A 343 -8.82 10.50 4.45
CA PRO A 343 -7.85 10.14 3.43
C PRO A 343 -6.51 10.86 3.65
N GLY A 344 -5.41 10.11 3.57
CA GLY A 344 -4.05 10.64 3.61
C GLY A 344 -3.41 10.73 2.23
N GLU A 345 -2.42 11.61 2.09
CA GLU A 345 -1.58 11.76 0.89
C GLU A 345 -0.12 11.48 1.25
N VAL A 346 0.54 10.58 0.50
CA VAL A 346 1.97 10.30 0.71
C VAL A 346 2.79 11.47 0.19
N VAL A 347 3.46 12.20 1.10
CA VAL A 347 4.21 13.41 0.74
C VAL A 347 5.71 13.19 0.69
N PHE A 348 6.23 12.20 1.41
CA PHE A 348 7.67 11.95 1.46
C PHE A 348 7.99 10.50 1.82
N LEU A 349 8.81 9.84 1.00
CA LEU A 349 9.42 8.54 1.26
C LEU A 349 10.91 8.75 1.51
N HIS A 350 11.39 8.44 2.71
CA HIS A 350 12.81 8.63 2.97
C HIS A 350 13.66 7.66 2.11
N PRO A 351 14.75 8.12 1.46
CA PRO A 351 15.53 7.27 0.55
C PRO A 351 16.33 6.18 1.28
N VAL A 352 16.80 6.44 2.50
CA VAL A 352 17.63 5.51 3.31
C VAL A 352 16.84 4.91 4.47
N HIS A 353 16.48 5.71 5.47
CA HIS A 353 15.70 5.33 6.65
C HIS A 353 14.30 4.77 6.29
N ASN A 354 13.86 3.78 7.06
CA ASN A 354 12.61 3.02 6.84
C ASN A 354 11.34 3.77 7.31
N TYR A 355 11.12 5.00 6.84
CA TYR A 355 9.90 5.74 7.13
C TYR A 355 9.37 6.55 5.94
N ALA A 356 8.07 6.83 6.02
CA ALA A 356 7.30 7.67 5.12
C ALA A 356 6.53 8.73 5.93
N LEU A 357 6.28 9.87 5.30
CA LEU A 357 5.41 10.92 5.81
C LEU A 357 4.14 10.99 4.97
N VAL A 358 3.00 10.99 5.65
CA VAL A 358 1.68 11.11 5.05
C VAL A 358 1.00 12.34 5.61
N ALA A 359 0.53 13.21 4.73
CA ALA A 359 -0.24 14.38 5.09
C ALA A 359 -1.73 14.07 5.18
N TYR A 360 -2.43 14.80 6.04
CA TYR A 360 -3.88 14.78 6.12
C TYR A 360 -4.42 16.20 6.30
N ASP A 361 -5.69 16.40 5.96
CA ASP A 361 -6.39 17.66 6.15
C ASP A 361 -6.98 17.73 7.57
N PRO A 362 -6.49 18.63 8.45
CA PRO A 362 -7.02 18.80 9.79
C PRO A 362 -8.46 19.31 9.80
N SER A 363 -8.91 20.00 8.75
CA SER A 363 -10.29 20.52 8.69
C SER A 363 -11.33 19.39 8.61
N ALA A 364 -10.95 18.24 8.06
CA ALA A 364 -11.79 17.04 7.97
C ALA A 364 -12.03 16.37 9.34
N LEU A 365 -11.24 16.69 10.37
CA LEU A 365 -11.48 16.21 11.75
C LEU A 365 -12.69 16.90 12.41
N GLY A 366 -13.12 18.04 11.89
CA GLY A 366 -14.08 18.91 12.56
C GLY A 366 -13.53 19.57 13.84
N PRO A 367 -14.29 20.48 14.48
CA PRO A 367 -13.82 21.26 15.63
C PRO A 367 -13.52 20.40 16.86
N ILE A 368 -14.30 19.34 17.08
CA ILE A 368 -14.12 18.42 18.21
C ILE A 368 -12.87 17.56 17.98
N GLY A 369 -12.74 16.95 16.80
CA GLY A 369 -11.59 16.12 16.44
C GLY A 369 -10.26 16.89 16.51
N ALA A 370 -10.25 18.14 16.02
CA ALA A 370 -9.06 19.01 16.10
C ALA A 370 -8.66 19.39 17.53
N SER A 371 -9.57 19.33 18.51
CA SER A 371 -9.26 19.62 19.92
C SER A 371 -8.64 18.44 20.67
N VAL A 372 -8.93 17.21 20.23
CA VAL A 372 -8.47 15.98 20.87
C VAL A 372 -7.20 15.43 20.24
N VAL A 373 -7.06 15.55 18.91
CA VAL A 373 -5.87 15.09 18.17
C VAL A 373 -4.68 15.99 18.49
N ARG A 374 -3.51 15.37 18.72
CA ARG A 374 -2.28 16.09 19.06
C ARG A 374 -1.08 15.55 18.28
N ALA A 375 -0.09 16.41 18.08
CA ALA A 375 1.23 15.97 17.61
C ALA A 375 2.05 15.44 18.79
N ALA A 376 2.82 14.38 18.55
CA ALA A 376 3.76 13.84 19.51
C ALA A 376 4.97 14.76 19.69
N GLU A 377 5.46 14.85 20.92
CA GLU A 377 6.73 15.53 21.22
C GLU A 377 7.89 14.60 20.86
N LEU A 378 8.69 14.99 19.87
CA LEU A 378 9.86 14.22 19.43
C LEU A 378 11.07 14.56 20.30
N LEU A 379 11.75 13.53 20.82
CA LEU A 379 12.96 13.64 21.63
C LEU A 379 14.12 12.89 20.94
N PRO A 380 14.79 13.53 19.96
CA PRO A 380 15.88 12.89 19.22
C PRO A 380 17.17 12.76 20.04
N GLU A 381 17.37 13.60 21.06
CA GLU A 381 18.53 13.58 21.94
C GLU A 381 18.09 13.71 23.42
N PRO A 382 18.79 13.08 24.37
CA PRO A 382 19.98 12.24 24.17
C PRO A 382 19.63 10.89 23.52
N ALA A 383 20.52 10.37 22.68
CA ALA A 383 20.38 9.03 22.12
C ALA A 383 20.26 7.94 23.20
N LEU A 384 19.39 6.96 22.94
CA LEU A 384 19.15 5.83 23.82
C LEU A 384 20.42 5.00 24.06
N ARG A 385 20.56 4.53 25.29
CA ARG A 385 21.69 3.70 25.75
C ARG A 385 21.19 2.31 26.13
N ARG A 386 22.10 1.35 26.07
CA ARG A 386 21.83 0.00 26.56
C ARG A 386 21.48 0.06 28.06
N GLY A 387 20.37 -0.56 28.42
CA GLY A 387 19.83 -0.57 29.78
C GLY A 387 18.80 0.53 30.06
N ASP A 388 18.60 1.48 29.14
CA ASP A 388 17.55 2.49 29.30
C ASP A 388 16.17 1.83 29.25
N SER A 389 15.29 2.27 30.15
CA SER A 389 13.90 1.83 30.18
C SER A 389 13.07 2.67 29.22
N VAL A 390 12.26 2.00 28.39
CA VAL A 390 11.36 2.63 27.42
C VAL A 390 9.95 2.04 27.52
N TYR A 391 8.96 2.80 27.09
CA TYR A 391 7.60 2.31 26.90
C TYR A 391 7.34 2.16 25.41
N LEU A 392 6.96 0.95 24.99
CA LEU A 392 6.44 0.70 23.66
C LEU A 392 4.93 0.92 23.70
N VAL A 393 4.45 1.88 22.92
CA VAL A 393 3.03 2.22 22.81
C VAL A 393 2.60 2.03 21.36
N GLY A 394 1.52 1.27 21.13
CA GLY A 394 1.00 1.00 19.79
C GLY A 394 -0.51 0.73 19.81
N LEU A 395 -1.11 0.65 18.63
CA LEU A 395 -2.55 0.42 18.48
C LEU A 395 -2.85 -1.06 18.23
N SER A 396 -3.91 -1.54 18.86
CA SER A 396 -4.58 -2.78 18.45
C SER A 396 -5.42 -2.55 17.19
N ARG A 397 -5.91 -3.64 16.57
CA ARG A 397 -6.84 -3.56 15.43
C ARG A 397 -8.18 -2.89 15.78
N SER A 398 -8.53 -2.80 17.07
CA SER A 398 -9.73 -2.10 17.55
C SER A 398 -9.47 -0.62 17.87
N LEU A 399 -8.34 -0.06 17.42
CA LEU A 399 -7.90 1.31 17.70
C LEU A 399 -7.67 1.59 19.20
N GLN A 400 -7.50 0.54 20.02
CA GLN A 400 -7.17 0.71 21.43
C GLN A 400 -5.66 0.85 21.59
N ALA A 401 -5.23 1.91 22.27
CA ALA A 401 -3.84 2.06 22.65
C ALA A 401 -3.45 1.00 23.68
N THR A 402 -2.26 0.45 23.50
CA THR A 402 -1.67 -0.52 24.43
C THR A 402 -0.23 -0.13 24.69
N SER A 403 0.17 -0.11 25.96
CA SER A 403 1.54 0.18 26.36
C SER A 403 2.20 -0.98 27.09
N ARG A 404 3.51 -1.13 26.91
CA ARG A 404 4.34 -2.08 27.65
C ARG A 404 5.71 -1.48 27.94
N LYS A 405 6.22 -1.71 29.15
CA LYS A 405 7.57 -1.31 29.57
C LYS A 405 8.58 -2.36 29.09
N SER A 406 9.71 -1.90 28.54
CA SER A 406 10.81 -2.74 28.03
C SER A 406 12.15 -2.07 28.30
N VAL A 407 13.25 -2.80 28.07
CA VAL A 407 14.61 -2.28 28.23
C VAL A 407 15.37 -2.37 26.91
N VAL A 408 16.13 -1.33 26.58
CA VAL A 408 16.98 -1.30 25.38
C VAL A 408 18.15 -2.28 25.55
N THR A 409 18.23 -3.27 24.67
CA THR A 409 19.33 -4.26 24.64
C THR A 409 20.48 -3.79 23.76
N ASN A 410 20.15 -3.24 22.59
CA ASN A 410 21.12 -2.70 21.65
C ASN A 410 20.55 -1.44 20.98
N PRO A 411 21.07 -0.24 21.27
CA PRO A 411 20.57 1.00 20.67
C PRO A 411 21.02 1.22 19.22
N CYS A 412 21.99 0.45 18.73
CA CYS A 412 22.64 0.70 17.46
C CYS A 412 22.95 -0.60 16.71
N ALA A 413 21.99 -1.51 16.66
CA ALA A 413 22.12 -2.76 15.91
C ALA A 413 22.16 -2.43 14.41
N ALA A 414 23.26 -2.78 13.74
CA ALA A 414 23.36 -2.60 12.30
C ALA A 414 22.45 -3.60 11.57
N LEU A 415 21.55 -3.07 10.74
CA LEU A 415 20.59 -3.87 10.01
C LEU A 415 21.22 -4.46 8.74
N ASN A 416 21.00 -5.75 8.48
CA ASN A 416 21.47 -6.42 7.27
C ASN A 416 20.34 -7.24 6.65
N ILE A 417 19.58 -6.63 5.73
CA ILE A 417 18.52 -7.28 4.96
C ILE A 417 19.06 -7.64 3.59
N GLY A 418 18.86 -8.89 3.16
CA GLY A 418 19.24 -9.36 1.82
C GLY A 418 18.35 -8.79 0.71
N SER A 419 18.83 -8.82 -0.52
CA SER A 419 17.99 -8.48 -1.69
C SER A 419 16.94 -9.58 -1.92
N ALA A 420 15.72 -9.16 -2.22
CA ALA A 420 14.64 -10.06 -2.64
C ALA A 420 14.81 -10.46 -4.13
N ASP A 421 14.17 -11.56 -4.53
CA ASP A 421 14.17 -12.08 -5.90
C ASP A 421 13.56 -11.07 -6.88
N CYS A 422 12.49 -10.39 -6.45
CA CYS A 422 11.98 -9.17 -7.08
C CYS A 422 12.60 -7.97 -6.34
N PRO A 423 13.49 -7.17 -6.96
CA PRO A 423 14.15 -6.07 -6.28
C PRO A 423 13.13 -5.04 -5.78
N ARG A 424 13.10 -4.85 -4.47
CA ARG A 424 12.18 -3.93 -3.78
C ARG A 424 12.92 -3.19 -2.67
N TYR A 425 12.30 -2.12 -2.16
CA TYR A 425 12.90 -1.35 -1.08
C TYR A 425 13.28 -2.25 0.10
N ARG A 426 14.48 -2.04 0.62
CA ARG A 426 14.99 -2.60 1.86
C ARG A 426 15.83 -1.54 2.56
N ALA A 427 15.80 -1.56 3.89
CA ALA A 427 16.63 -0.66 4.66
C ALA A 427 18.11 -1.10 4.58
N THR A 428 18.96 -0.18 4.15
CA THR A 428 20.43 -0.33 4.03
C THR A 428 21.11 0.81 4.77
N ASN A 429 22.32 0.58 5.30
CA ASN A 429 23.10 1.58 6.05
C ASN A 429 22.34 2.17 7.24
N MET A 430 21.53 1.34 7.91
CA MET A 430 20.68 1.79 9.01
C MET A 430 21.05 1.07 10.29
N GLU A 431 21.08 1.82 11.39
CA GLU A 431 21.16 1.29 12.75
C GLU A 431 19.77 1.35 13.38
N VAL A 432 19.37 0.26 14.03
CA VAL A 432 18.06 0.12 14.68
C VAL A 432 18.22 -0.18 16.17
N ILE A 433 17.16 0.07 16.93
CA ILE A 433 17.08 -0.19 18.36
C ILE A 433 16.42 -1.55 18.58
N GLU A 434 17.06 -2.39 19.38
CA GLU A 434 16.55 -3.67 19.85
C GLU A 434 16.17 -3.60 21.34
N LEU A 435 15.12 -4.34 21.68
CA LEU A 435 14.59 -4.46 23.03
C LEU A 435 14.86 -5.88 23.57
N ASP A 436 14.61 -6.06 24.85
CA ASP A 436 14.70 -7.36 25.54
C ASP A 436 13.52 -8.28 25.27
N THR A 437 12.36 -7.71 24.95
CA THR A 437 11.11 -8.43 24.75
C THR A 437 10.66 -8.34 23.29
N ASP A 438 10.25 -9.46 22.70
CA ASP A 438 9.58 -9.48 21.41
C ASP A 438 8.07 -9.26 21.59
N PHE A 439 7.52 -8.26 20.90
CA PHE A 439 6.10 -7.86 21.00
C PHE A 439 5.22 -8.43 19.88
N GLY A 440 5.73 -9.45 19.18
CA GLY A 440 5.16 -9.98 17.95
C GLY A 440 5.67 -9.24 16.71
N SER A 441 5.70 -9.94 15.58
CA SER A 441 6.24 -9.44 14.32
C SER A 441 5.42 -8.31 13.67
N THR A 442 4.18 -8.12 14.10
CA THR A 442 3.24 -7.16 13.49
C THR A 442 2.89 -5.98 14.39
N PHE A 443 3.37 -5.97 15.64
CA PHE A 443 3.05 -4.88 16.56
C PHE A 443 3.90 -3.66 16.21
N SER A 444 3.27 -2.60 15.71
CA SER A 444 3.89 -1.32 15.32
C SER A 444 3.42 -0.18 16.24
N GLY A 445 4.22 0.87 16.36
CA GLY A 445 3.93 1.99 17.27
C GLY A 445 5.13 2.90 17.48
N VAL A 446 5.36 3.32 18.72
CA VAL A 446 6.45 4.23 19.10
C VAL A 446 7.12 3.79 20.41
N LEU A 447 8.39 4.13 20.56
CA LEU A 447 9.12 4.06 21.82
C LEU A 447 9.16 5.43 22.47
N THR A 448 8.79 5.48 23.75
CA THR A 448 8.79 6.71 24.54
C THR A 448 9.52 6.57 25.85
N ASP A 449 9.84 7.70 26.45
CA ASP A 449 10.18 7.78 27.87
C ASP A 449 8.93 7.66 28.76
N GLU A 450 9.11 7.79 30.07
CA GLU A 450 8.01 7.70 31.05
C GLU A 450 7.03 8.88 30.95
N GLN A 451 7.44 9.99 30.32
CA GLN A 451 6.62 11.19 30.10
C GLN A 451 5.81 11.14 28.80
N GLY A 452 6.04 10.14 27.94
CA GLY A 452 5.38 10.03 26.64
C GLY A 452 6.02 10.87 25.54
N ARG A 453 7.30 11.24 25.66
CA ARG A 453 8.07 11.86 24.56
C ARG A 453 8.67 10.77 23.68
N VAL A 454 8.52 10.91 22.36
CA VAL A 454 8.86 9.87 21.38
C VAL A 454 10.35 9.90 21.05
N GLN A 455 11.03 8.78 21.28
CA GLN A 455 12.47 8.61 21.01
C GLN A 455 12.74 7.77 19.74
N ALA A 456 11.82 6.88 19.39
CA ALA A 456 11.90 6.06 18.18
C ALA A 456 10.52 5.66 17.65
N ILE A 457 10.41 5.42 16.35
CA ILE A 457 9.25 4.74 15.75
C ILE A 457 9.50 3.24 15.84
N TRP A 458 8.54 2.47 16.33
CA TRP A 458 8.61 1.01 16.32
C TRP A 458 7.98 0.50 15.01
N GLY A 459 8.82 0.34 13.99
CA GLY A 459 8.41 0.15 12.60
C GLY A 459 8.65 -1.27 12.09
N SER A 460 7.84 -1.68 11.11
CA SER A 460 7.94 -2.97 10.44
C SER A 460 9.00 -2.98 9.32
N PHE A 461 9.69 -4.10 9.16
CA PHE A 461 10.67 -4.38 8.12
C PHE A 461 10.31 -5.71 7.44
N SER A 462 10.52 -5.78 6.13
CA SER A 462 10.33 -7.00 5.34
C SER A 462 11.67 -7.59 4.89
N THR A 463 11.81 -8.90 5.03
CA THR A 463 12.93 -9.68 4.50
C THR A 463 12.41 -10.92 3.80
N GLN A 464 13.06 -11.33 2.71
CA GLN A 464 12.69 -12.55 2.00
C GLN A 464 13.64 -13.67 2.42
N LEU A 465 13.08 -14.74 3.01
CA LEU A 465 13.84 -15.92 3.41
C LEU A 465 13.67 -17.01 2.35
N LYS A 466 14.77 -17.69 2.01
CA LYS A 466 14.75 -18.81 1.08
C LYS A 466 14.62 -20.12 1.86
N PHE A 467 13.45 -20.75 1.78
CA PHE A 467 13.23 -22.08 2.35
C PHE A 467 13.28 -23.12 1.22
N GLY A 468 14.24 -24.05 1.31
CA GLY A 468 14.40 -25.12 0.33
C GLY A 468 14.78 -24.61 -1.08
N CYS A 469 14.46 -25.41 -2.11
CA CYS A 469 14.96 -25.14 -3.46
C CYS A 469 14.12 -24.11 -4.27
N ASN A 470 12.86 -23.82 -3.93
CA ASN A 470 11.97 -23.02 -4.80
C ASN A 470 10.94 -22.10 -4.09
N THR A 471 10.82 -22.09 -2.76
CA THR A 471 9.82 -21.27 -2.06
C THR A 471 10.49 -20.18 -1.23
N SER A 472 10.36 -18.94 -1.70
CA SER A 472 10.74 -17.76 -0.95
C SER A 472 9.53 -17.26 -0.16
N GLU A 473 9.65 -17.13 1.15
CA GLU A 473 8.60 -16.54 1.99
C GLU A 473 9.00 -15.17 2.50
N ASP A 474 8.03 -14.26 2.51
CA ASP A 474 8.20 -12.93 3.07
C ASP A 474 8.01 -12.98 4.58
N HIS A 475 9.08 -12.66 5.30
CA HIS A 475 9.07 -12.54 6.74
C HIS A 475 9.07 -11.07 7.14
N GLN A 476 8.25 -10.73 8.14
CA GLN A 476 8.18 -9.40 8.70
C GLN A 476 8.69 -9.41 10.14
N PHE A 477 9.39 -8.35 10.53
CA PHE A 477 9.86 -8.14 11.89
C PHE A 477 9.88 -6.65 12.21
N VAL A 478 9.86 -6.31 13.50
CA VAL A 478 9.76 -4.93 13.98
C VAL A 478 11.00 -4.54 14.77
N ARG A 479 11.43 -3.29 14.59
CA ARG A 479 12.59 -2.69 15.28
C ARG A 479 12.40 -1.20 15.50
N GLY A 480 13.12 -0.63 16.46
CA GLY A 480 13.08 0.80 16.73
C GLY A 480 13.89 1.60 15.71
N ILE A 481 13.25 2.57 15.09
CA ILE A 481 13.80 3.53 14.14
C ILE A 481 13.99 4.85 14.88
N PRO A 482 15.23 5.31 15.14
CA PRO A 482 15.47 6.55 15.87
C PRO A 482 14.83 7.78 15.20
N VAL A 483 14.26 8.71 15.98
CA VAL A 483 13.55 9.88 15.42
C VAL A 483 14.45 11.04 14.97
N TYR A 484 15.79 10.95 15.07
CA TYR A 484 16.66 12.06 14.66
C TYR A 484 16.50 12.41 13.18
N ALA A 485 16.46 11.42 12.28
CA ALA A 485 16.31 11.64 10.84
C ALA A 485 14.93 12.23 10.52
N LEU A 486 13.91 11.75 11.23
CA LEU A 486 12.55 12.24 11.16
C LEU A 486 12.46 13.73 11.55
N SER A 487 13.03 14.11 12.70
CA SER A 487 13.04 15.50 13.18
C SER A 487 13.72 16.42 12.16
N GLN A 488 14.87 16.02 11.62
CA GLN A 488 15.60 16.81 10.61
C GLN A 488 14.77 17.05 9.34
N VAL A 489 14.07 16.03 8.86
CA VAL A 489 13.21 16.15 7.67
C VAL A 489 11.98 17.00 7.98
N LEU A 490 11.39 16.82 9.16
CA LEU A 490 10.26 17.61 9.63
C LEU A 490 10.60 19.10 9.71
N ASP A 491 11.74 19.43 10.31
CA ASP A 491 12.22 20.82 10.44
C ASP A 491 12.41 21.45 9.05
N LYS A 492 12.97 20.70 8.09
CA LYS A 492 13.11 21.17 6.69
C LYS A 492 11.76 21.40 6.00
N ILE A 493 10.74 20.57 6.25
CA ILE A 493 9.40 20.77 5.69
C ILE A 493 8.70 21.99 6.31
N ILE A 494 8.86 22.20 7.63
CA ILE A 494 8.22 23.31 8.34
C ILE A 494 8.91 24.65 8.01
N SER A 495 10.24 24.71 8.08
CA SER A 495 11.02 25.93 7.83
C SER A 495 11.13 26.32 6.35
N GLY A 496 10.92 25.33 5.46
CA GLY A 496 11.02 25.49 4.01
C GLY A 496 12.35 24.95 3.48
N ALA A 497 12.26 23.96 2.60
CA ALA A 497 13.42 23.33 1.96
C ALA A 497 13.74 23.90 0.57
N ASN A 498 14.73 23.30 -0.09
CA ASN A 498 15.21 23.72 -1.42
C ASN A 498 14.67 22.85 -2.58
N GLY A 499 13.90 21.80 -2.31
CA GLY A 499 13.39 20.91 -3.34
C GLY A 499 12.12 21.43 -4.02
N LEU A 500 11.61 20.64 -4.96
CA LEU A 500 10.39 20.97 -5.68
C LEU A 500 9.22 21.14 -4.70
N PRO A 501 8.38 22.18 -4.90
CA PRO A 501 7.20 22.36 -4.07
C PRO A 501 6.17 21.26 -4.37
N LEU A 502 5.57 20.73 -3.31
CA LEU A 502 4.46 19.82 -3.35
C LEU A 502 3.22 20.50 -2.77
N LEU A 503 2.06 20.30 -3.38
CA LEU A 503 0.79 20.77 -2.84
C LEU A 503 0.38 19.89 -1.65
N ILE A 504 0.23 20.47 -0.47
CA ILE A 504 -0.26 19.81 0.74
C ILE A 504 -1.44 20.61 1.28
N ASN A 505 -2.65 20.03 1.28
CA ASN A 505 -3.89 20.69 1.70
C ASN A 505 -4.10 22.08 1.05
N GLY A 506 -3.80 22.21 -0.24
CA GLY A 506 -3.94 23.47 -0.98
C GLY A 506 -2.80 24.47 -0.80
N VAL A 507 -1.79 24.18 0.03
CA VAL A 507 -0.61 25.02 0.25
C VAL A 507 0.62 24.38 -0.37
N LYS A 508 1.31 25.10 -1.26
CA LYS A 508 2.58 24.63 -1.82
C LYS A 508 3.69 24.72 -0.77
N ARG A 509 4.37 23.60 -0.53
CA ARG A 509 5.48 23.52 0.42
C ARG A 509 6.70 22.92 -0.26
N PRO A 510 7.87 23.56 -0.16
CA PRO A 510 9.11 23.01 -0.72
C PRO A 510 9.51 21.74 0.03
N MET A 511 9.71 20.66 -0.71
CA MET A 511 10.06 19.36 -0.13
C MET A 511 11.58 19.21 0.07
N PRO A 512 12.04 18.48 1.09
CA PRO A 512 13.45 18.31 1.36
C PRO A 512 14.11 17.38 0.33
N LEU A 513 15.35 17.74 -0.02
CA LEU A 513 16.27 16.87 -0.72
C LEU A 513 17.21 16.22 0.30
N VAL A 514 17.54 14.96 0.08
CA VAL A 514 18.45 14.18 0.93
C VAL A 514 19.70 13.84 0.14
N ARG A 515 20.85 14.28 0.65
CA ARG A 515 22.16 13.94 0.10
C ARG A 515 22.63 12.61 0.68
N ILE A 516 23.05 11.70 -0.21
CA ILE A 516 23.47 10.35 0.13
C ILE A 516 24.71 9.95 -0.68
N LEU A 517 25.48 8.99 -0.17
CA LEU A 517 26.67 8.47 -0.86
C LEU A 517 26.35 7.39 -1.90
N GLU A 518 25.16 6.76 -1.82
CA GLU A 518 24.75 5.64 -2.69
C GLU A 518 25.70 4.42 -2.68
N VAL A 519 26.23 4.10 -1.50
CA VAL A 519 27.09 2.93 -1.27
C VAL A 519 26.47 2.08 -0.18
N GLU A 520 26.34 0.78 -0.38
CA GLU A 520 25.94 -0.15 0.68
C GLU A 520 27.16 -0.54 1.51
N LEU A 521 27.07 -0.27 2.81
CA LEU A 521 28.12 -0.48 3.80
C LEU A 521 27.68 -1.53 4.82
N TYR A 522 28.64 -2.25 5.38
CA TYR A 522 28.40 -3.17 6.48
C TYR A 522 29.52 -3.09 7.51
N PRO A 523 29.19 -3.20 8.81
CA PRO A 523 30.21 -3.14 9.85
C PRO A 523 31.08 -4.40 9.84
N THR A 524 32.37 -4.21 10.04
CA THR A 524 33.36 -5.27 10.23
C THR A 524 34.11 -5.02 11.54
N LEU A 525 34.23 -6.06 12.37
CA LEU A 525 34.97 -5.98 13.64
C LEU A 525 36.44 -5.61 13.40
N LEU A 526 37.01 -4.78 14.27
CA LEU A 526 38.42 -4.38 14.17
C LEU A 526 39.40 -5.55 14.29
N SER A 527 39.05 -6.62 15.02
CA SER A 527 39.84 -7.86 15.07
C SER A 527 39.99 -8.50 13.69
N LYS A 528 38.91 -8.49 12.89
CA LYS A 528 38.92 -8.98 11.52
C LYS A 528 39.63 -8.00 10.60
N ALA A 529 39.43 -6.70 10.78
CA ALA A 529 40.14 -5.66 10.02
C ALA A 529 41.67 -5.75 10.19
N ARG A 530 42.16 -6.04 11.40
CA ARG A 530 43.58 -6.29 11.66
C ARG A 530 44.15 -7.45 10.86
N SER A 531 43.35 -8.51 10.66
CA SER A 531 43.74 -9.66 9.83
C SER A 531 43.88 -9.32 8.35
N PHE A 532 43.25 -8.23 7.89
CA PHE A 532 43.42 -7.68 6.54
C PHE A 532 44.62 -6.73 6.43
N GLY A 533 45.37 -6.50 7.52
CA GLY A 533 46.58 -5.67 7.53
C GLY A 533 46.36 -4.21 7.92
N LEU A 534 45.23 -3.86 8.54
CA LEU A 534 45.01 -2.50 9.05
C LEU A 534 46.04 -2.16 10.14
N SER A 535 46.68 -0.99 10.03
CA SER A 535 47.72 -0.54 10.97
C SER A 535 47.19 -0.36 12.40
N ASP A 536 48.05 -0.56 13.38
CA ASP A 536 47.70 -0.38 14.80
C ASP A 536 47.29 1.08 15.14
N ASP A 537 47.83 2.08 14.44
CA ASP A 537 47.48 3.50 14.62
C ASP A 537 46.00 3.76 14.30
N TRP A 538 45.52 3.27 13.15
CA TRP A 538 44.11 3.35 12.76
C TRP A 538 43.20 2.57 13.70
N ILE A 539 43.63 1.40 14.19
CA ILE A 539 42.85 0.64 15.18
C ILE A 539 42.68 1.47 16.46
N GLN A 540 43.74 2.10 16.95
CA GLN A 540 43.67 2.97 18.13
C GLN A 540 42.76 4.19 17.89
N ALA A 541 42.85 4.81 16.71
CA ALA A 541 42.00 5.94 16.35
C ALA A 541 40.51 5.58 16.34
N LEU A 542 40.15 4.45 15.73
CA LEU A 542 38.76 3.97 15.65
C LEU A 542 38.21 3.51 17.01
N VAL A 543 39.03 2.84 17.83
CA VAL A 543 38.65 2.47 19.22
C VAL A 543 38.46 3.71 20.09
N LYS A 544 39.27 4.77 19.90
CA LYS A 544 39.12 6.03 20.62
C LYS A 544 37.83 6.75 20.22
N LYS A 545 37.43 6.69 18.95
CA LYS A 545 36.18 7.28 18.45
C LYS A 545 34.95 6.54 18.97
N ASP A 546 34.93 5.21 18.90
CA ASP A 546 33.83 4.37 19.36
C ASP A 546 34.33 3.17 20.17
N PRO A 547 34.47 3.30 21.50
CA PRO A 547 35.00 2.25 22.37
C PRO A 547 34.03 1.08 22.55
N VAL A 548 32.75 1.25 22.18
CA VAL A 548 31.68 0.25 22.37
C VAL A 548 31.60 -0.67 21.16
N ARG A 549 31.41 -0.12 19.95
CA ARG A 549 31.21 -0.94 18.75
C ARG A 549 32.50 -1.55 18.20
N ARG A 550 33.63 -0.82 18.31
CA ARG A 550 34.96 -1.28 17.86
C ARG A 550 34.92 -1.91 16.45
N GLN A 551 34.38 -1.15 15.50
CA GLN A 551 34.13 -1.60 14.13
C GLN A 551 34.67 -0.60 13.10
N VAL A 552 34.81 -1.07 11.87
CA VAL A 552 35.07 -0.27 10.67
C VAL A 552 34.01 -0.58 9.63
N LEU A 553 33.59 0.40 8.84
CA LEU A 553 32.61 0.19 7.78
C LEU A 553 33.30 -0.32 6.52
N ARG A 554 32.79 -1.41 5.95
CA ARG A 554 33.30 -2.02 4.73
C ARG A 554 32.28 -1.90 3.60
N VAL A 555 32.75 -1.65 2.39
CA VAL A 555 31.90 -1.53 1.20
C VAL A 555 31.39 -2.91 0.77
N LYS A 556 30.06 -3.09 0.78
CA LYS A 556 29.39 -4.29 0.25
C LYS A 556 29.22 -4.18 -1.26
N GLY A 557 28.86 -2.99 -1.74
CA GLY A 557 28.67 -2.68 -3.15
C GLY A 557 28.22 -1.22 -3.32
N CYS A 558 28.33 -0.70 -4.53
CA CYS A 558 27.84 0.63 -4.88
C CYS A 558 26.55 0.51 -5.68
N LEU A 559 25.64 1.47 -5.54
CA LEU A 559 24.48 1.53 -6.43
C LEU A 559 24.98 1.89 -7.83
N ALA A 560 24.49 1.16 -8.84
CA ALA A 560 24.85 1.39 -10.22
C ALA A 560 24.41 2.79 -10.71
N GLY A 561 25.26 3.45 -11.48
CA GLY A 561 25.09 4.84 -11.93
C GLY A 561 25.31 5.91 -10.85
N SER A 562 25.78 5.53 -9.65
CA SER A 562 26.14 6.51 -8.60
C SER A 562 27.50 7.16 -8.88
N LYS A 563 27.76 8.31 -8.25
CA LYS A 563 29.08 8.96 -8.33
C LYS A 563 30.19 8.17 -7.62
N ALA A 564 29.82 7.24 -6.75
CA ALA A 564 30.75 6.39 -6.01
C ALA A 564 31.16 5.10 -6.77
N GLU A 565 30.35 4.66 -7.73
CA GLU A 565 30.47 3.36 -8.42
C GLU A 565 31.87 3.08 -9.00
N LYS A 566 32.52 4.07 -9.61
CA LYS A 566 33.83 3.89 -10.26
C LYS A 566 35.02 4.10 -9.32
N LEU A 567 34.78 4.58 -8.10
CA LEU A 567 35.83 5.01 -7.17
C LEU A 567 36.01 4.00 -6.03
N LEU A 568 34.90 3.47 -5.51
CA LEU A 568 34.89 2.52 -4.41
C LEU A 568 34.70 1.09 -4.94
N GLU A 569 35.42 0.15 -4.34
CA GLU A 569 35.39 -1.26 -4.71
C GLU A 569 34.82 -2.09 -3.56
N GLN A 570 34.25 -3.25 -3.91
CA GLN A 570 33.77 -4.19 -2.91
C GLN A 570 34.92 -4.62 -1.99
N GLY A 571 34.71 -4.41 -0.70
CA GLY A 571 35.63 -4.80 0.33
C GLY A 571 36.56 -3.70 0.84
N ASP A 572 36.51 -2.49 0.28
CA ASP A 572 37.20 -1.32 0.83
C ASP A 572 36.72 -1.02 2.24
N MET A 573 37.63 -0.66 3.14
CA MET A 573 37.29 -0.19 4.47
C MET A 573 37.36 1.34 4.52
N VAL A 574 36.28 1.98 4.97
CA VAL A 574 36.21 3.43 5.14
C VAL A 574 36.78 3.79 6.52
N LEU A 575 37.90 4.49 6.56
CA LEU A 575 38.60 4.84 7.80
C LEU A 575 38.22 6.23 8.29
N ALA A 576 38.23 7.21 7.39
CA ALA A 576 37.92 8.60 7.70
C ALA A 576 37.23 9.30 6.53
N VAL A 577 36.44 10.32 6.84
CA VAL A 577 35.86 11.24 5.86
C VAL A 577 36.19 12.66 6.29
N ASN A 578 36.75 13.45 5.38
CA ASN A 578 37.28 14.79 5.65
C ASN A 578 38.30 14.80 6.80
N LYS A 579 39.13 13.75 6.89
CA LYS A 579 40.13 13.49 7.95
C LYS A 579 39.56 13.20 9.34
N GLU A 580 38.23 13.11 9.48
CA GLU A 580 37.57 12.68 10.72
C GLU A 580 37.31 11.16 10.67
N PRO A 581 37.73 10.38 11.68
CA PRO A 581 37.47 8.93 11.73
C PRO A 581 35.97 8.61 11.77
N VAL A 582 35.56 7.59 11.01
CA VAL A 582 34.17 7.16 10.85
C VAL A 582 33.99 5.73 11.35
N THR A 583 32.99 5.49 12.21
CA THR A 583 32.71 4.16 12.78
C THR A 583 31.28 3.68 12.58
N CYS A 584 30.33 4.59 12.30
CA CYS A 584 28.91 4.25 12.13
C CYS A 584 28.28 4.95 10.92
N PHE A 585 27.11 4.45 10.48
CA PHE A 585 26.43 5.03 9.31
C PHE A 585 26.01 6.48 9.55
N ARG A 586 25.62 6.83 10.79
CA ARG A 586 25.25 8.19 11.19
C ARG A 586 26.40 9.19 11.00
N ASP A 587 27.66 8.78 11.17
CA ASP A 587 28.81 9.67 10.91
C ASP A 587 28.86 10.10 9.43
N ILE A 588 28.62 9.15 8.51
CA ILE A 588 28.60 9.43 7.06
C ILE A 588 27.41 10.32 6.70
N GLU A 589 26.24 10.04 7.28
CA GLU A 589 25.03 10.86 7.07
C GLU A 589 25.25 12.30 7.54
N ASN A 590 25.79 12.49 8.75
CA ASN A 590 26.07 13.82 9.29
C ASN A 590 27.05 14.60 8.40
N VAL A 591 28.08 13.94 7.87
CA VAL A 591 29.04 14.57 6.97
C VAL A 591 28.41 14.91 5.62
N CYS A 592 27.55 14.03 5.09
CA CYS A 592 26.78 14.33 3.87
C CYS A 592 25.87 15.54 4.09
N GLN A 593 25.13 15.59 5.20
CA GLN A 593 24.25 16.71 5.52
C GLN A 593 25.01 18.02 5.73
N ALA A 594 26.20 17.99 6.32
CA ALA A 594 27.03 19.18 6.51
C ALA A 594 27.43 19.85 5.17
N LEU A 595 27.48 19.09 4.07
CA LEU A 595 27.72 19.64 2.73
C LEU A 595 26.56 20.49 2.21
N ASP A 596 25.33 20.30 2.70
CA ASP A 596 24.18 21.09 2.25
C ASP A 596 24.25 22.56 2.73
N ASN A 597 25.04 22.83 3.76
CA ASN A 597 25.20 24.16 4.36
C ASN A 597 26.45 24.91 3.85
N GLY A 598 27.25 24.33 2.95
CA GLY A 598 28.51 24.93 2.45
C GLY A 598 28.59 25.03 0.93
N ASP A 599 29.45 25.92 0.43
CA ASP A 599 29.72 26.18 -1.01
C ASP A 599 30.52 25.06 -1.72
N ASN A 600 30.48 23.83 -1.21
CA ASN A 600 31.32 22.74 -1.72
C ASN A 600 30.72 22.02 -2.93
N SER A 601 31.60 21.51 -3.79
CA SER A 601 31.31 20.77 -5.04
C SER A 601 30.54 19.44 -4.87
N GLY A 602 30.00 19.16 -3.67
CA GLY A 602 29.27 17.92 -3.36
C GLY A 602 30.17 16.69 -3.21
N ASN A 603 31.48 16.88 -3.06
CA ASN A 603 32.45 15.80 -2.93
C ASN A 603 32.94 15.64 -1.48
N LEU A 604 33.26 14.40 -1.12
CA LEU A 604 33.80 13.98 0.17
C LEU A 604 35.23 13.48 -0.01
N ASN A 605 36.15 13.94 0.83
CA ASN A 605 37.50 13.38 0.88
C ASN A 605 37.50 12.14 1.78
N MET A 606 37.51 10.95 1.19
CA MET A 606 37.43 9.68 1.91
C MET A 606 38.81 9.02 1.98
N THR A 607 39.26 8.71 3.18
CA THR A 607 40.44 7.88 3.41
C THR A 607 39.97 6.43 3.55
N ILE A 608 40.38 5.59 2.61
CA ILE A 608 40.02 4.17 2.55
C ILE A 608 41.24 3.27 2.71
N PHE A 609 40.99 2.02 3.09
CA PHE A 609 41.99 0.96 3.10
C PHE A 609 41.63 -0.12 2.09
N ARG A 610 42.52 -0.29 1.10
CA ARG A 610 42.39 -1.27 0.01
C ARG A 610 43.69 -2.06 -0.10
N GLN A 611 43.60 -3.39 -0.04
CA GLN A 611 44.73 -4.31 -0.25
C GLN A 611 46.02 -3.96 0.54
N GLY A 612 45.90 -3.59 1.82
CA GLY A 612 47.08 -3.27 2.65
C GLY A 612 47.56 -1.82 2.55
N ARG A 613 46.91 -0.96 1.77
CA ARG A 613 47.32 0.43 1.55
C ARG A 613 46.22 1.40 1.92
N GLU A 614 46.63 2.54 2.48
CA GLU A 614 45.79 3.71 2.68
C GLU A 614 45.73 4.52 1.38
N ILE A 615 44.52 4.91 0.99
CA ILE A 615 44.24 5.65 -0.24
C ILE A 615 43.25 6.76 0.08
N ASP A 616 43.59 7.99 -0.27
CA ASP A 616 42.67 9.12 -0.23
C ASP A 616 41.96 9.26 -1.57
N LEU A 617 40.63 9.32 -1.54
CA LEU A 617 39.77 9.43 -2.71
C LEU A 617 38.81 10.61 -2.55
N LEU A 618 38.58 11.33 -3.65
CA LEU A 618 37.54 12.34 -3.71
C LEU A 618 36.27 11.73 -4.30
N VAL A 619 35.30 11.42 -3.44
CA VAL A 619 34.06 10.70 -3.82
C VAL A 619 32.88 11.66 -3.88
N GLY A 620 32.13 11.64 -4.98
CA GLY A 620 30.94 12.49 -5.15
C GLY A 620 29.72 11.97 -4.38
N THR A 621 28.86 12.89 -3.95
CA THR A 621 27.55 12.56 -3.34
C THR A 621 26.39 12.78 -4.31
N ASP A 622 25.35 11.98 -4.15
CA ASP A 622 24.12 12.02 -4.93
C ASP A 622 23.00 12.65 -4.11
N VAL A 623 22.07 13.33 -4.80
CA VAL A 623 20.94 14.01 -4.17
C VAL A 623 19.66 13.32 -4.62
N ARG A 624 18.82 12.93 -3.66
CA ARG A 624 17.54 12.27 -3.90
C ARG A 624 16.39 13.06 -3.31
N ASP A 625 15.27 13.08 -4.01
CA ASP A 625 14.00 13.53 -3.46
C ASP A 625 13.30 12.40 -2.69
N GLY A 626 12.17 12.72 -2.06
CA GLY A 626 11.34 11.74 -1.38
C GLY A 626 10.10 11.31 -2.18
N ASN A 627 10.04 11.54 -3.49
CA ASN A 627 8.83 11.25 -4.27
C ASN A 627 8.74 9.80 -4.72
N GLY A 628 9.87 9.08 -4.71
CA GLY A 628 9.97 7.74 -5.28
C GLY A 628 9.76 7.75 -6.80
N THR A 629 9.19 6.67 -7.34
CA THR A 629 8.87 6.59 -8.76
C THR A 629 7.67 7.49 -9.08
N THR A 630 7.81 8.40 -10.05
CA THR A 630 6.81 9.42 -10.41
C THR A 630 6.23 9.26 -11.82
N ARG A 631 6.73 8.31 -12.60
CA ARG A 631 6.30 8.07 -13.98
C ARG A 631 6.33 6.58 -14.29
N VAL A 632 5.27 6.09 -14.92
CA VAL A 632 5.17 4.72 -15.42
C VAL A 632 4.45 4.71 -16.75
N ILE A 633 4.84 3.80 -17.64
CA ILE A 633 4.20 3.60 -18.94
C ILE A 633 3.68 2.18 -19.04
N ASN A 634 2.48 2.01 -19.57
CA ASN A 634 1.98 0.74 -20.04
C ASN A 634 2.11 0.67 -21.56
N TRP A 635 2.81 -0.36 -22.05
CA TRP A 635 2.91 -0.66 -23.46
C TRP A 635 2.63 -2.14 -23.69
N CYS A 636 1.59 -2.46 -24.49
CA CYS A 636 1.19 -3.83 -24.80
C CYS A 636 0.97 -4.72 -23.55
N GLY A 637 0.59 -4.12 -22.41
CA GLY A 637 0.42 -4.80 -21.12
C GLY A 637 1.69 -5.01 -20.30
N CYS A 638 2.82 -4.45 -20.73
CA CYS A 638 4.04 -4.33 -19.95
C CYS A 638 4.06 -2.99 -19.22
N ILE A 639 4.35 -3.00 -17.93
CA ILE A 639 4.47 -1.82 -17.08
C ILE A 639 5.96 -1.52 -16.92
N VAL A 640 6.39 -0.38 -17.45
CA VAL A 640 7.79 0.06 -17.46
C VAL A 640 8.00 1.35 -16.68
N GLN A 641 9.14 1.45 -16.01
CA GLN A 641 9.57 2.59 -15.20
C GLN A 641 11.10 2.77 -15.30
N ASP A 642 11.63 3.87 -14.75
CA ASP A 642 13.07 4.00 -14.55
C ASP A 642 13.58 2.99 -13.50
N PRO A 643 14.85 2.55 -13.56
CA PRO A 643 15.42 1.68 -12.53
C PRO A 643 15.37 2.34 -11.15
N HIS A 644 14.54 1.80 -10.27
CA HIS A 644 14.40 2.29 -8.90
C HIS A 644 15.63 1.92 -8.05
N PRO A 645 15.84 2.55 -6.88
CA PRO A 645 17.05 2.37 -6.08
C PRO A 645 17.37 0.90 -5.74
N ALA A 646 16.36 0.05 -5.54
CA ALA A 646 16.58 -1.36 -5.23
C ALA A 646 17.16 -2.17 -6.40
N VAL A 647 16.83 -1.82 -7.65
CA VAL A 647 17.46 -2.41 -8.84
C VAL A 647 18.90 -1.92 -8.97
N ARG A 648 19.13 -0.62 -8.78
CA ARG A 648 20.48 -0.04 -8.82
C ARG A 648 21.40 -0.61 -7.74
N ALA A 649 20.86 -0.94 -6.58
CA ALA A 649 21.58 -1.58 -5.47
C ALA A 649 22.09 -3.00 -5.79
N LEU A 650 21.63 -3.62 -6.88
CA LEU A 650 22.21 -4.88 -7.36
C LEU A 650 23.59 -4.70 -8.01
N GLY A 651 24.01 -3.46 -8.28
CA GLY A 651 25.33 -3.15 -8.83
C GLY A 651 25.48 -3.40 -10.33
N PHE A 652 24.37 -3.48 -11.08
CA PHE A 652 24.40 -3.67 -12.52
C PHE A 652 23.33 -2.83 -13.23
N LEU A 653 23.75 -2.09 -14.26
CA LEU A 653 22.90 -1.45 -15.26
C LEU A 653 23.48 -1.76 -16.65
N PRO A 654 22.65 -2.11 -17.66
CA PRO A 654 23.12 -2.30 -19.03
C PRO A 654 23.79 -1.04 -19.60
N GLU A 655 24.91 -1.23 -20.30
CA GLU A 655 25.63 -0.14 -20.98
C GLU A 655 24.87 0.35 -22.21
N GLU A 656 24.09 -0.51 -22.87
CA GLU A 656 23.36 -0.19 -24.10
C GLU A 656 22.14 0.72 -23.87
N GLY A 657 21.70 0.86 -22.62
CA GLY A 657 20.54 1.66 -22.23
C GLY A 657 19.84 1.03 -21.02
N HIS A 658 19.55 1.84 -20.01
CA HIS A 658 19.01 1.32 -18.75
C HIS A 658 17.80 2.09 -18.22
N GLY A 659 17.28 3.11 -18.90
CA GLY A 659 16.14 3.89 -18.41
C GLY A 659 14.76 3.25 -18.61
N VAL A 660 14.65 2.07 -19.22
CA VAL A 660 13.37 1.37 -19.42
C VAL A 660 13.38 0.01 -18.75
N TYR A 661 13.01 -0.04 -17.48
CA TYR A 661 12.94 -1.26 -16.69
C TYR A 661 11.52 -1.82 -16.64
N VAL A 662 11.36 -3.11 -16.95
CA VAL A 662 10.08 -3.82 -16.88
C VAL A 662 9.81 -4.24 -15.43
N ALA A 663 8.90 -3.52 -14.78
CA ALA A 663 8.48 -3.81 -13.42
C ALA A 663 7.46 -4.95 -13.36
N ARG A 664 6.52 -4.99 -14.32
CA ARG A 664 5.41 -5.96 -14.31
C ARG A 664 4.85 -6.21 -15.70
N TRP A 665 4.13 -7.32 -15.86
CA TRP A 665 3.29 -7.61 -17.02
C TRP A 665 1.86 -7.95 -16.60
N CYS A 666 0.90 -7.70 -17.47
CA CYS A 666 -0.50 -8.05 -17.27
C CYS A 666 -0.81 -9.42 -17.93
N HIS A 667 -1.57 -10.28 -17.27
CA HIS A 667 -2.00 -11.55 -17.85
C HIS A 667 -2.91 -11.35 -19.06
N GLY A 668 -2.81 -12.23 -20.05
CA GLY A 668 -3.57 -12.15 -21.30
C GLY A 668 -3.09 -11.08 -22.29
N SER A 669 -2.09 -10.27 -21.92
CA SER A 669 -1.52 -9.24 -22.80
C SER A 669 -0.62 -9.80 -23.90
N PRO A 670 -0.33 -9.02 -24.97
CA PRO A 670 0.68 -9.38 -25.95
C PRO A 670 2.04 -9.70 -25.31
N VAL A 671 2.50 -8.92 -24.34
CA VAL A 671 3.81 -9.16 -23.71
C VAL A 671 3.85 -10.49 -22.95
N HIS A 672 2.74 -10.87 -22.30
CA HIS A 672 2.60 -12.18 -21.66
C HIS A 672 2.66 -13.32 -22.68
N ARG A 673 1.99 -13.15 -23.82
CA ARG A 673 1.97 -14.14 -24.92
C ARG A 673 3.34 -14.33 -25.58
N TYR A 674 4.09 -13.25 -25.76
CA TYR A 674 5.40 -13.27 -26.43
C TYR A 674 6.59 -13.43 -25.47
N GLY A 675 6.35 -13.51 -24.17
CA GLY A 675 7.36 -13.84 -23.16
C GLY A 675 8.27 -12.68 -22.75
N LEU A 676 7.77 -11.45 -22.81
CA LEU A 676 8.41 -10.28 -22.21
C LEU A 676 7.91 -10.15 -20.76
N TYR A 677 8.72 -10.64 -19.82
CA TYR A 677 8.43 -10.66 -18.38
C TYR A 677 9.20 -9.56 -17.63
N ALA A 678 8.90 -9.39 -16.34
CA ALA A 678 9.62 -8.46 -15.47
C ALA A 678 11.11 -8.81 -15.31
N LEU A 679 11.85 -7.92 -14.64
CA LEU A 679 13.27 -8.07 -14.32
C LEU A 679 14.17 -7.95 -15.56
N GLN A 680 13.76 -7.14 -16.52
CA GLN A 680 14.49 -6.91 -17.78
C GLN A 680 14.46 -5.42 -18.13
N TRP A 681 15.52 -4.95 -18.79
CA TRP A 681 15.54 -3.64 -19.44
C TRP A 681 15.19 -3.78 -20.91
N ILE A 682 14.39 -2.86 -21.43
CA ILE A 682 14.18 -2.71 -22.88
C ILE A 682 15.24 -1.73 -23.39
N VAL A 683 16.18 -2.24 -24.17
CA VAL A 683 17.33 -1.44 -24.65
C VAL A 683 17.15 -0.96 -26.09
N GLU A 684 16.32 -1.66 -26.87
CA GLU A 684 16.05 -1.32 -28.26
C GLU A 684 14.68 -1.80 -28.71
N VAL A 685 14.01 -0.99 -29.52
CA VAL A 685 12.75 -1.31 -30.20
C VAL A 685 12.91 -1.04 -31.69
N ASN A 686 12.74 -2.08 -32.54
CA ASN A 686 12.89 -2.01 -34.00
C ASN A 686 14.21 -1.37 -34.49
N GLY A 687 15.34 -1.67 -33.85
CA GLY A 687 16.63 -1.05 -34.23
C GLY A 687 16.90 0.30 -33.56
N LYS A 688 15.90 0.92 -32.93
CA LYS A 688 16.04 2.23 -32.28
C LYS A 688 16.38 2.06 -30.79
N PRO A 689 17.45 2.70 -30.29
CA PRO A 689 17.82 2.61 -28.88
C PRO A 689 16.81 3.33 -27.98
N THR A 690 16.61 2.80 -26.78
CA THR A 690 15.68 3.35 -25.78
C THR A 690 16.42 3.61 -24.45
N PRO A 691 17.30 4.63 -24.40
CA PRO A 691 18.11 4.90 -23.21
C PRO A 691 17.30 5.38 -22.01
N ASP A 692 16.13 5.98 -22.25
CA ASP A 692 15.23 6.54 -21.24
C ASP A 692 13.75 6.34 -21.64
N LEU A 693 12.85 6.63 -20.68
CA LEU A 693 11.41 6.52 -20.89
C LEU A 693 10.87 7.48 -21.98
N GLU A 694 11.50 8.63 -22.23
CA GLU A 694 11.04 9.56 -23.26
C GLU A 694 11.35 9.04 -24.66
N ALA A 695 12.56 8.54 -24.89
CA ALA A 695 12.96 7.86 -26.11
C ALA A 695 12.07 6.65 -26.38
N PHE A 696 11.78 5.85 -25.34
CA PHE A 696 10.85 4.72 -25.45
C PHE A 696 9.44 5.15 -25.88
N VAL A 697 8.91 6.22 -25.30
CA VAL A 697 7.60 6.77 -25.70
C VAL A 697 7.62 7.26 -27.15
N ASN A 698 8.68 7.93 -27.57
CA ASN A 698 8.79 8.43 -28.94
C ASN A 698 8.85 7.29 -29.96
N VAL A 699 9.60 6.21 -29.67
CA VAL A 699 9.66 5.03 -30.54
C VAL A 699 8.33 4.29 -30.57
N THR A 700 7.67 4.09 -29.44
CA THR A 700 6.40 3.34 -29.37
C THR A 700 5.22 4.07 -30.02
N LYS A 701 5.24 5.42 -30.05
CA LYS A 701 4.24 6.24 -30.76
C LYS A 701 4.22 6.00 -32.27
N GLU A 702 5.35 5.64 -32.87
CA GLU A 702 5.43 5.39 -34.31
C GLU A 702 4.89 4.02 -34.73
N LEU A 703 4.65 3.11 -33.78
CA LEU A 703 4.28 1.73 -34.05
C LEU A 703 2.78 1.56 -34.29
N GLU A 704 2.41 0.89 -35.38
CA GLU A 704 1.02 0.75 -35.80
C GLU A 704 0.31 -0.47 -35.19
N HIS A 705 -1.02 -0.43 -35.20
CA HIS A 705 -1.83 -1.57 -34.73
C HIS A 705 -1.54 -2.82 -35.57
N GLY A 706 -1.35 -3.96 -34.92
CA GLY A 706 -1.08 -5.24 -35.57
C GLY A 706 0.35 -5.40 -36.10
N GLN A 707 1.21 -4.39 -35.97
CA GLN A 707 2.60 -4.45 -36.38
C GLN A 707 3.40 -5.42 -35.50
N PHE A 708 4.29 -6.21 -36.11
CA PHE A 708 5.30 -6.96 -35.38
C PHE A 708 6.48 -6.06 -35.03
N VAL A 709 6.89 -6.10 -33.77
CA VAL A 709 7.89 -5.25 -33.18
C VAL A 709 9.01 -6.15 -32.64
N ARG A 710 10.24 -5.88 -33.07
CA ARG A 710 11.45 -6.53 -32.54
C ARG A 710 11.92 -5.77 -31.32
N VAL A 711 12.04 -6.45 -30.18
CA VAL A 711 12.46 -5.87 -28.90
C VAL A 711 13.74 -6.55 -28.45
N ARG A 712 14.79 -5.78 -28.21
CA ARG A 712 15.99 -6.27 -27.55
C ARG A 712 15.89 -5.92 -26.06
N THR A 713 16.09 -6.93 -25.22
CA THR A 713 16.10 -6.78 -23.77
C THR A 713 17.39 -7.27 -23.17
N VAL A 714 17.69 -6.79 -21.96
CA VAL A 714 18.77 -7.33 -21.12
C VAL A 714 18.14 -7.75 -19.80
N HIS A 715 18.36 -8.99 -19.36
CA HIS A 715 17.85 -9.46 -18.08
C HIS A 715 18.75 -8.98 -16.92
N LEU A 716 18.24 -8.98 -15.68
CA LEU A 716 19.02 -8.66 -14.46
C LEU A 716 20.36 -9.42 -14.33
N ASN A 717 20.54 -10.54 -15.02
CA ASN A 717 21.78 -11.33 -15.01
C ASN A 717 22.76 -10.95 -16.14
N GLY A 718 22.52 -9.83 -16.82
CA GLY A 718 23.33 -9.32 -17.93
C GLY A 718 23.14 -10.05 -19.26
N LYS A 719 22.23 -11.05 -19.35
CA LYS A 719 22.02 -11.79 -20.61
C LYS A 719 21.11 -11.00 -21.56
N PRO A 720 21.59 -10.62 -22.75
CA PRO A 720 20.74 -10.01 -23.76
C PRO A 720 19.81 -11.06 -24.39
N ARG A 721 18.61 -10.63 -24.77
CA ARG A 721 17.60 -11.44 -25.47
C ARG A 721 16.93 -10.59 -26.54
N VAL A 722 16.57 -11.21 -27.66
CA VAL A 722 15.73 -10.59 -28.68
C VAL A 722 14.40 -11.31 -28.73
N LEU A 723 13.33 -10.54 -28.72
CA LEU A 723 11.94 -10.98 -28.73
C LEU A 723 11.23 -10.29 -29.89
N THR A 724 10.15 -10.92 -30.37
CA THR A 724 9.22 -10.27 -31.27
C THR A 724 7.86 -10.25 -30.58
N LEU A 725 7.16 -9.12 -30.64
CA LEU A 725 5.79 -9.00 -30.14
C LEU A 725 4.91 -8.35 -31.19
N LYS A 726 3.63 -8.69 -31.18
CA LYS A 726 2.62 -8.05 -32.03
C LYS A 726 1.90 -6.98 -31.22
N GLN A 727 1.92 -5.75 -31.70
CA GLN A 727 1.26 -4.64 -31.04
C GLN A 727 -0.25 -4.73 -31.20
N ASP A 728 -0.96 -4.56 -30.09
CA ASP A 728 -2.42 -4.59 -30.03
C ASP A 728 -2.95 -3.32 -29.36
N LEU A 729 -3.16 -2.28 -30.17
CA LEU A 729 -3.74 -1.02 -29.69
C LEU A 729 -5.26 -1.09 -29.42
N HIS A 730 -5.92 -2.19 -29.77
CA HIS A 730 -7.37 -2.33 -29.58
C HIS A 730 -7.69 -2.69 -28.13
N TYR A 731 -7.04 -3.72 -27.59
CA TYR A 731 -7.20 -4.14 -26.19
C TYR A 731 -6.14 -3.56 -25.24
N TRP A 732 -4.96 -3.20 -25.77
CA TRP A 732 -3.82 -2.74 -24.97
C TRP A 732 -3.26 -1.42 -25.51
N PRO A 733 -4.04 -0.31 -25.41
CA PRO A 733 -3.55 1.01 -25.78
C PRO A 733 -2.32 1.38 -24.95
N THR A 734 -1.45 2.20 -25.52
CA THR A 734 -0.28 2.72 -24.81
C THR A 734 -0.67 3.96 -24.02
N TRP A 735 -0.38 3.96 -22.73
CA TRP A 735 -0.69 5.07 -21.82
C TRP A 735 0.42 5.26 -20.80
N GLU A 736 0.54 6.46 -20.25
CA GLU A 736 1.42 6.76 -19.12
C GLU A 736 0.60 7.22 -17.91
N LEU A 737 1.09 6.90 -16.73
CA LEU A 737 0.69 7.51 -15.47
C LEU A 737 1.86 8.36 -14.99
N ARG A 738 1.57 9.63 -14.68
CA ARG A 738 2.57 10.58 -14.21
C ARG A 738 2.04 11.32 -13.00
N PHE A 739 2.87 11.44 -11.98
CA PHE A 739 2.59 12.27 -10.82
C PHE A 739 2.70 13.75 -11.21
N ASP A 740 1.64 14.50 -10.92
CA ASP A 740 1.60 15.95 -11.08
C ASP A 740 1.84 16.62 -9.71
N PRO A 741 3.05 17.15 -9.45
CA PRO A 741 3.38 17.75 -8.16
C PRO A 741 2.57 19.02 -7.87
N GLU A 742 2.06 19.69 -8.90
CA GLU A 742 1.30 20.93 -8.78
C GLU A 742 -0.11 20.69 -8.24
N ALA A 743 -0.70 19.55 -8.58
CA ALA A 743 -2.03 19.14 -8.15
C ALA A 743 -2.01 18.01 -7.11
N ALA A 744 -0.83 17.47 -6.78
CA ALA A 744 -0.63 16.30 -5.92
C ALA A 744 -1.47 15.07 -6.34
N ILE A 745 -1.70 14.91 -7.65
CA ILE A 745 -2.47 13.80 -8.21
C ILE A 745 -1.69 13.05 -9.27
N TRP A 746 -1.94 11.75 -9.35
CA TRP A 746 -1.53 10.96 -10.50
C TRP A 746 -2.52 11.14 -11.64
N ARG A 747 -1.99 11.46 -12.82
CA ARG A 747 -2.77 11.65 -14.05
C ARG A 747 -2.46 10.57 -15.06
N ARG A 748 -3.50 10.05 -15.71
CA ARG A 748 -3.36 9.09 -16.80
C ARG A 748 -3.46 9.79 -18.13
N ARG A 749 -2.40 9.68 -18.92
CA ARG A 749 -2.35 10.23 -20.27
C ARG A 749 -2.29 9.09 -21.27
N MET A 750 -3.19 9.15 -22.25
CA MET A 750 -3.19 8.21 -23.36
C MET A 750 -2.11 8.65 -24.38
N ILE A 751 -1.20 7.74 -24.73
CA ILE A 751 -0.08 8.00 -25.64
C ILE A 751 -0.46 7.60 -27.07
N LYS A 752 -0.99 6.39 -27.23
CA LYS A 752 -1.45 5.86 -28.52
C LYS A 752 -2.58 4.85 -28.28
N ALA A 753 -3.69 5.05 -28.97
CA ALA A 753 -4.76 4.06 -29.09
C ALA A 753 -5.09 3.86 -30.57
N LEU A 754 -5.89 2.84 -30.84
CA LEU A 754 -6.54 2.69 -32.13
C LEU A 754 -7.38 3.94 -32.40
N ALA A 755 -7.19 4.60 -33.55
CA ALA A 755 -8.06 5.70 -33.95
C ALA A 755 -9.50 5.16 -34.01
N SER A 756 -10.44 5.84 -33.33
CA SER A 756 -11.86 5.53 -33.46
C SER A 756 -12.26 5.74 -34.92
N LEU A 757 -12.65 4.66 -35.60
CA LEU A 757 -13.33 4.71 -36.89
C LEU A 757 -14.68 5.41 -36.77
#